data_AF-A0A949WQU2-F1
#
_entry.id   AF-A0A949WQU2-F1
#
_cell.length_a   1.000
_cell.length_b   1.000
_cell.length_c   1.000
_cell.angle_alpha   90.00
_cell.angle_beta   90.00
_cell.angle_gamma   90.00
#
_symmetry.space_group_name_H-M   'P 1'
#
loop_
_entity.id
_entity.type
_entity.pdbx_description
1 polymer ?
#
loop_
_entity_poly.entity_id
_entity_poly.type
_entity_poly.pdbx_seq_one_letter_code
_entity_poly.pdbx_strand_id
1 'polypeptide(L)'
;MPNIIGVDVDPDELDLLAQFNEANPDLFKFAARQLDTTVANLTKHEKFPILLAEADIDPRTGGAAAVVTRTARDVHGNMDDIRIQYWRMRPNGGQLLQDLIEIETSPSVEEGKTDINAVRVLGREVDPNDTGKVLLVMEAAKRINTALREGKLPQVAKIFDETYIHDVVSETLPIVGLDAQGGFNFVPSIEQGATDKEFELEVPAPIALALDGRGVNTLDYQNVMRDQRPVVATDPQTRIQFKSEVGIETNTRHHKVDASIEPLKAPEGVESRAIPDLTEEVWTRVPGDDPNQKGKRKFRLDKLSVLGEDLVNSDVVTRMRGLGIVNRIMKAMRKRRYPEVMDYLTEFDQLDLVDPLEPPPSMEEGGRLYMVSLLGNGRDEIIDDFGDQIGSTKIIVHEGLDKDGQLDRVAVGHDLGMFIPKEGSEYDGAVPDVVEWLKQVDHWFITHRHLDHAHGIGIYARKGMLEGKTFHATPDVIRAIEISLTKYDVDKKNWPTFQPITDEGHLDIEKDGVKRMTVEYSPHATPHSARTTPFRYIGRVGTNIIGSYMNPGDMRFGKYEQEGYEGPKPPASWLDREWFKRGLRGLAEREADIDAKDVDRQDTLVDFDVTSVKKRGWAVTEPEVEQNMNELLGGVFGDKGILLAMISTNDNRYETALRVATEQGRNMFEVGAAVEDTARINNILGVNYKAVEPQESGNIQLYLDHVYDTKLAALKTDLQAELEAGPAHGRKGLVQNTLEVIDWIEQRRHGYMENPSFEPGVDSPSRATLKTLVGRPSHYLYPEMRAADAQLAQKIDELGGKVDDRLPRFTATLRVSRGAKKTVAGMLEDDPSRRIIPVTGTQGSIAEMDAQLNKIAEGRSLFEADPEYRHTALPVNSDTDVIVISQSAIPGNEKNQKKLIDKLTRNRDFTVVVAMGDSFRVYNPKGEQAERLEALYGGQKGVEVQTEIDGGITVIGKGIHSSGHGNEKDIEAFANLINPDIAQPQHVTDPEAIKRTFELFDRLKLKNSGAIVENFEALGIDKGDKRENAEIESLGRLPASLVVFKLIRKFGQYFGGHLDATRFISNERRGGERRDGLMVRGGGVYEANFAEHDVEEVKRRLRDRRARQGVKRPEPGPRDRSRPIDRRRDRGTKLPPKPVPDANEQRRRANP
;
A
#
# COMPACT_ATOMS: atom_id res chain seq x y z
N MET A 1 26.34 -7.52 54.16
CA MET A 1 25.07 -7.82 53.45
C MET A 1 24.67 -6.70 52.48
N PRO A 2 24.58 -5.40 52.86
CA PRO A 2 24.07 -4.32 51.99
C PRO A 2 24.72 -4.23 50.60
N ASN A 3 26.05 -4.32 50.53
CA ASN A 3 26.81 -4.39 49.26
C ASN A 3 26.47 -5.61 48.38
N ILE A 4 26.10 -6.74 48.98
CA ILE A 4 25.78 -7.98 48.26
C ILE A 4 24.38 -7.89 47.65
N ILE A 5 23.42 -7.28 48.33
CA ILE A 5 22.03 -7.09 47.85
C ILE A 5 21.83 -5.79 47.07
N GLY A 6 22.88 -4.99 46.89
CA GLY A 6 22.85 -3.75 46.14
C GLY A 6 21.98 -2.66 46.79
N VAL A 7 22.01 -2.54 48.12
CA VAL A 7 21.19 -1.55 48.88
C VAL A 7 22.05 -0.56 49.70
N ASP A 8 23.36 -0.45 49.44
CA ASP A 8 24.25 0.48 50.17
C ASP A 8 24.10 1.96 49.78
N VAL A 9 24.26 2.87 50.76
CA VAL A 9 24.33 4.34 50.64
C VAL A 9 25.60 4.79 51.33
N ASP A 10 26.36 5.70 50.72
CA ASP A 10 27.60 6.22 51.30
C ASP A 10 27.30 6.94 52.64
N PRO A 11 27.92 6.53 53.76
CA PRO A 11 27.78 7.24 55.04
C PRO A 11 28.08 8.74 54.95
N ASP A 12 29.00 9.15 54.08
CA ASP A 12 29.35 10.57 53.88
C ASP A 12 28.22 11.35 53.17
N GLU A 13 27.43 10.69 52.32
CA GLU A 13 26.24 11.27 51.67
C GLU A 13 25.09 11.48 52.67
N LEU A 14 24.94 10.59 53.65
CA LEU A 14 23.99 10.72 54.76
C LEU A 14 24.38 11.88 55.70
N ASP A 15 25.66 12.05 55.99
CA ASP A 15 26.18 13.19 56.77
C ASP A 15 26.02 14.51 56.01
N LEU A 16 26.23 14.53 54.69
CA LEU A 16 25.96 15.69 53.83
C LEU A 16 24.47 16.08 53.81
N LEU A 17 23.56 15.09 53.76
CA LEU A 17 22.11 15.31 53.85
C LEU A 17 21.70 15.86 55.22
N ALA A 18 22.33 15.37 56.30
CA ALA A 18 22.11 15.86 57.66
C ALA A 18 22.60 17.31 57.85
N GLN A 19 23.78 17.65 57.30
CA GLN A 19 24.33 19.01 57.35
C GLN A 19 23.54 20.00 56.46
N PHE A 20 23.04 19.55 55.31
CA PHE A 20 22.23 20.37 54.42
C PHE A 20 20.84 20.70 55.02
N ASN A 21 20.28 19.78 55.83
CA ASN A 21 19.06 19.96 56.60
C ASN A 21 19.19 21.08 57.67
N GLU A 22 20.33 21.15 58.35
CA GLU A 22 20.60 22.25 59.31
C GLU A 22 20.72 23.62 58.64
N ALA A 23 21.23 23.67 57.41
CA ALA A 23 21.52 24.93 56.73
C ALA A 23 20.30 25.57 56.01
N ASN A 24 19.29 24.79 55.60
CA ASN A 24 18.16 25.27 54.77
C ASN A 24 16.79 24.69 55.20
N PRO A 25 16.30 25.01 56.41
CA PRO A 25 15.13 24.36 57.01
C PRO A 25 13.80 24.58 56.26
N ASP A 26 13.65 25.69 55.53
CA ASP A 26 12.40 25.98 54.80
C ASP A 26 12.35 25.32 53.40
N LEU A 27 13.51 25.08 52.78
CA LEU A 27 13.64 24.24 51.58
C LEU A 27 13.44 22.75 51.94
N PHE A 28 13.87 22.35 53.14
CA PHE A 28 13.67 21.01 53.69
C PHE A 28 12.22 20.75 54.12
N LYS A 29 11.50 21.76 54.63
CA LYS A 29 10.03 21.68 54.86
C LYS A 29 9.23 21.53 53.57
N PHE A 30 9.70 22.10 52.46
CA PHE A 30 9.08 21.94 51.14
C PHE A 30 9.29 20.51 50.60
N ALA A 31 10.49 19.96 50.71
CA ALA A 31 10.76 18.56 50.40
C ALA A 31 10.04 17.58 51.36
N ALA A 32 9.93 17.93 52.64
CA ALA A 32 9.19 17.17 53.64
C ALA A 32 7.67 17.14 53.36
N ARG A 33 7.11 18.18 52.73
CA ARG A 33 5.70 18.20 52.28
C ARG A 33 5.44 17.30 51.07
N GLN A 34 6.44 17.02 50.22
CA GLN A 34 6.34 16.04 49.13
C GLN A 34 6.63 14.59 49.62
N LEU A 35 7.35 14.46 50.75
CA LEU A 35 7.70 13.21 51.45
C LEU A 35 6.95 13.08 52.79
N ASP A 36 5.68 13.48 52.83
CA ASP A 36 4.89 13.82 54.03
C ASP A 36 4.50 12.63 54.94
N THR A 37 5.25 11.55 54.93
CA THR A 37 5.22 10.54 56.00
C THR A 37 6.54 9.80 56.22
N THR A 38 7.55 10.03 55.39
CA THR A 38 8.77 9.21 55.41
C THR A 38 9.93 9.95 56.07
N VAL A 39 10.06 11.27 55.85
CA VAL A 39 11.21 12.06 56.33
C VAL A 39 10.95 12.82 57.64
N ALA A 40 9.72 13.27 57.92
CA ALA A 40 9.35 13.76 59.26
C ALA A 40 9.48 12.67 60.35
N ASN A 41 9.58 11.41 59.91
CA ASN A 41 9.89 10.25 60.72
C ASN A 41 11.41 10.00 60.89
N LEU A 42 12.28 10.55 60.03
CA LEU A 42 13.73 10.30 60.07
C LEU A 42 14.46 10.96 61.24
N THR A 43 13.89 12.00 61.85
CA THR A 43 14.42 12.60 63.09
C THR A 43 13.73 12.04 64.35
N LYS A 44 12.77 11.12 64.21
CA LYS A 44 11.99 10.54 65.33
C LYS A 44 12.02 9.01 65.43
N HIS A 45 12.50 8.29 64.42
CA HIS A 45 12.50 6.82 64.38
C HIS A 45 13.90 6.22 64.31
N GLU A 46 14.06 5.09 65.00
CA GLU A 46 15.26 4.23 65.04
C GLU A 46 15.63 3.58 63.68
N LYS A 47 14.85 3.81 62.60
CA LYS A 47 14.98 3.16 61.28
C LYS A 47 14.70 4.10 60.09
N PHE A 48 15.57 4.09 59.08
CA PHE A 48 15.49 4.72 57.75
C PHE A 48 14.80 3.80 56.73
N PRO A 49 13.60 4.11 56.22
CA PRO A 49 12.90 3.27 55.24
C PRO A 49 13.54 3.36 53.85
N ILE A 50 13.61 2.21 53.17
CA ILE A 50 14.15 2.08 51.82
C ILE A 50 13.06 1.52 50.91
N LEU A 51 12.74 2.29 49.86
CA LEU A 51 11.73 1.93 48.87
C LEU A 51 12.31 2.15 47.47
N LEU A 52 12.36 1.07 46.70
CA LEU A 52 12.70 1.08 45.28
C LEU A 52 11.49 0.58 44.49
N ALA A 53 11.05 1.31 43.47
CA ALA A 53 9.92 0.89 42.65
C ALA A 53 10.06 1.41 41.22
N GLU A 54 9.74 0.57 40.23
CA GLU A 54 9.63 0.98 38.83
C GLU A 54 8.53 0.16 38.15
N ALA A 55 7.84 0.78 37.20
CA ALA A 55 6.79 0.15 36.41
C ALA A 55 6.96 0.49 34.93
N ASP A 56 6.37 -0.33 34.07
CA ASP A 56 6.24 -0.05 32.66
C ASP A 56 4.95 -0.67 32.11
N ILE A 57 4.48 -0.14 30.98
CA ILE A 57 3.28 -0.61 30.28
C ILE A 57 3.66 -1.12 28.90
N ASP A 58 3.09 -2.26 28.50
CA ASP A 58 3.22 -2.85 27.18
C ASP A 58 2.36 -2.07 26.17
N PRO A 59 2.97 -1.34 25.21
CA PRO A 59 2.22 -0.55 24.24
C PRO A 59 1.29 -1.39 23.34
N ARG A 60 1.67 -2.65 23.08
CA ARG A 60 0.91 -3.54 22.19
C ARG A 60 -0.37 -4.06 22.82
N THR A 61 -0.33 -4.42 24.10
CA THR A 61 -1.44 -5.14 24.75
C THR A 61 -2.13 -4.35 25.86
N GLY A 62 -1.55 -3.23 26.32
CA GLY A 62 -2.01 -2.50 27.50
C GLY A 62 -1.74 -3.25 28.82
N GLY A 63 -1.07 -4.41 28.79
CA GLY A 63 -0.60 -5.09 29.99
C GLY A 63 0.47 -4.26 30.71
N ALA A 64 0.57 -4.38 32.03
CA ALA A 64 1.52 -3.58 32.81
C ALA A 64 2.23 -4.43 33.85
N ALA A 65 3.44 -4.01 34.22
CA ALA A 65 4.23 -4.67 35.25
C ALA A 65 4.96 -3.64 36.13
N ALA A 66 5.06 -3.93 37.42
CA ALA A 66 5.82 -3.14 38.37
C ALA A 66 6.61 -4.04 39.32
N VAL A 67 7.80 -3.61 39.72
CA VAL A 67 8.62 -4.30 40.73
C VAL A 67 8.90 -3.33 41.86
N VAL A 68 8.73 -3.79 43.09
CA VAL A 68 8.90 -2.99 44.30
C VAL A 68 9.77 -3.71 45.31
N THR A 69 10.84 -3.07 45.76
CA THR A 69 11.64 -3.52 46.90
C THR A 69 11.34 -2.63 48.11
N ARG A 70 11.01 -3.25 49.25
CA ARG A 70 10.78 -2.58 50.53
C ARG A 70 11.72 -3.15 51.59
N THR A 71 12.34 -2.27 52.37
CA THR A 71 13.14 -2.61 53.54
C THR A 71 13.31 -1.35 54.41
N ALA A 72 14.04 -1.46 55.52
CA ALA A 72 14.54 -0.32 56.27
C ALA A 72 15.98 -0.57 56.73
N ARG A 73 16.66 0.47 57.18
CA ARG A 73 18.00 0.44 57.75
C ARG A 73 17.99 1.12 59.12
N ASP A 74 18.52 0.52 60.16
CA ASP A 74 18.60 1.18 61.47
C ASP A 74 19.75 2.20 61.57
N VAL A 75 19.85 2.89 62.71
CA VAL A 75 20.93 3.87 63.00
C VAL A 75 22.33 3.26 63.07
N HIS A 76 22.45 1.94 63.24
CA HIS A 76 23.71 1.19 63.23
C HIS A 76 24.02 0.58 61.85
N GLY A 77 23.22 0.94 60.85
CA GLY A 77 23.39 0.51 59.49
C GLY A 77 22.92 -0.91 59.18
N ASN A 78 22.23 -1.60 60.10
CA ASN A 78 21.69 -2.94 59.90
C ASN A 78 20.40 -2.90 59.08
N MET A 79 20.19 -3.90 58.22
CA MET A 79 19.01 -4.02 57.37
C MET A 79 17.86 -4.73 58.11
N ASP A 80 16.67 -4.18 57.98
CA ASP A 80 15.40 -4.85 58.32
C ASP A 80 15.02 -5.88 57.24
N ASP A 81 13.90 -6.57 57.42
CA ASP A 81 13.39 -7.53 56.45
C ASP A 81 13.26 -6.92 55.05
N ILE A 82 13.77 -7.65 54.05
CA ILE A 82 13.73 -7.24 52.65
C ILE A 82 12.63 -7.98 51.93
N ARG A 83 11.75 -7.24 51.26
CA ARG A 83 10.65 -7.78 50.47
C ARG A 83 10.67 -7.22 49.06
N ILE A 84 10.83 -8.10 48.08
CA ILE A 84 10.76 -7.79 46.65
C ILE A 84 9.44 -8.33 46.11
N GLN A 85 8.60 -7.45 45.57
CA GLN A 85 7.27 -7.77 45.07
C GLN A 85 7.17 -7.46 43.58
N TYR A 86 6.42 -8.29 42.86
CA TYR A 86 6.08 -8.11 41.46
C TYR A 86 4.57 -7.94 41.31
N TRP A 87 4.17 -6.81 40.77
CA TRP A 87 2.80 -6.56 40.35
C TRP A 87 2.71 -6.69 38.84
N ARG A 88 1.61 -7.29 38.39
CA ARG A 88 1.26 -7.35 36.97
C ARG A 88 -0.22 -7.11 36.77
N MET A 89 -0.55 -6.59 35.61
CA MET A 89 -1.90 -6.50 35.09
C MET A 89 -1.95 -7.06 33.68
N ARG A 90 -2.90 -7.96 33.44
CA ARG A 90 -3.18 -8.53 32.13
C ARG A 90 -4.09 -7.60 31.31
N PRO A 91 -4.09 -7.69 29.97
CA PRO A 91 -4.97 -6.91 29.10
C PRO A 91 -6.47 -6.98 29.44
N ASN A 92 -6.90 -8.10 30.02
CA ASN A 92 -8.29 -8.29 30.47
C ASN A 92 -8.60 -7.66 31.85
N GLY A 93 -7.70 -6.82 32.38
CA GLY A 93 -7.82 -6.18 33.70
C GLY A 93 -7.43 -7.07 34.89
N GLY A 94 -7.04 -8.33 34.68
CA GLY A 94 -6.65 -9.21 35.77
C GLY A 94 -5.34 -8.76 36.45
N GLN A 95 -5.40 -8.37 37.73
CA GLN A 95 -4.27 -7.90 38.52
C GLN A 95 -3.75 -8.96 39.50
N LEU A 96 -2.43 -9.03 39.69
CA LEU A 96 -1.80 -9.87 40.72
C LEU A 96 -0.58 -9.15 41.31
N LEU A 97 -0.51 -9.10 42.64
CA LEU A 97 0.71 -8.76 43.38
C LEU A 97 1.26 -10.05 43.99
N GLN A 98 2.52 -10.36 43.69
CA GLN A 98 3.21 -11.57 44.12
C GLN A 98 4.53 -11.20 44.81
N ASP A 99 4.83 -11.82 45.94
CA ASP A 99 6.14 -11.71 46.57
C ASP A 99 7.14 -12.58 45.81
N LEU A 100 8.19 -11.97 45.28
CA LEU A 100 9.25 -12.64 44.54
C LEU A 100 10.30 -13.22 45.50
N ILE A 101 10.85 -12.38 46.36
CA ILE A 101 11.93 -12.70 47.30
C ILE A 101 11.60 -12.06 48.64
N GLU A 102 11.67 -12.84 49.72
CA GLU A 102 11.55 -12.39 51.10
C GLU A 102 12.80 -12.83 51.86
N ILE A 103 13.45 -11.90 52.55
CA ILE A 103 14.63 -12.17 53.37
C ILE A 103 14.32 -11.63 54.77
N GLU A 104 14.13 -12.54 55.72
CA GLU A 104 13.95 -12.18 57.12
C GLU A 104 15.32 -12.00 57.77
N THR A 105 15.49 -10.90 58.50
CA THR A 105 16.78 -10.52 59.06
C THR A 105 16.72 -10.28 60.56
N SER A 106 17.89 -10.28 61.20
CA SER A 106 18.07 -9.75 62.55
C SER A 106 19.34 -8.90 62.64
N PRO A 107 19.33 -7.87 63.50
CA PRO A 107 20.52 -7.06 63.73
C PRO A 107 21.63 -7.93 64.31
N SER A 108 22.83 -7.87 63.72
CA SER A 108 24.00 -8.54 64.29
C SER A 108 24.66 -7.64 65.35
N VAL A 109 25.56 -8.23 66.14
CA VAL A 109 26.34 -7.52 67.17
C VAL A 109 27.38 -6.57 66.56
N GLU A 110 27.74 -6.76 65.29
CA GLU A 110 28.68 -5.92 64.56
C GLU A 110 27.95 -4.87 63.69
N GLU A 111 28.40 -3.61 63.79
CA GLU A 111 27.83 -2.47 63.08
C GLU A 111 27.85 -2.68 61.55
N GLY A 112 26.72 -2.43 60.88
CA GLY A 112 26.55 -2.68 59.44
C GLY A 112 26.48 -4.15 59.01
N LYS A 113 26.46 -5.11 59.96
CA LYS A 113 26.28 -6.54 59.68
C LYS A 113 24.89 -7.02 60.13
N THR A 114 24.25 -7.76 59.25
CA THR A 114 22.89 -8.26 59.40
C THR A 114 22.90 -9.76 59.19
N ASP A 115 22.26 -10.50 60.08
CA ASP A 115 22.13 -11.95 60.00
C ASP A 115 20.84 -12.33 59.25
N ILE A 116 20.89 -13.41 58.45
CA ILE A 116 19.73 -13.94 57.72
C ILE A 116 19.06 -15.02 58.57
N ASN A 117 17.79 -14.81 58.89
CA ASN A 117 16.97 -15.78 59.63
C ASN A 117 16.23 -16.74 58.70
N ALA A 118 15.70 -16.22 57.58
CA ALA A 118 15.01 -17.02 56.59
C ALA A 118 15.09 -16.38 55.20
N VAL A 119 15.04 -17.21 54.16
CA VAL A 119 14.95 -16.77 52.76
C VAL A 119 13.79 -17.49 52.10
N ARG A 120 12.88 -16.77 51.45
CA ARG A 120 11.79 -17.35 50.66
C ARG A 120 11.79 -16.80 49.24
N VAL A 121 11.51 -17.67 48.28
CA VAL A 121 11.35 -17.32 46.86
C VAL A 121 9.98 -17.78 46.39
N LEU A 122 9.13 -16.84 45.97
CA LEU A 122 7.72 -17.08 45.63
C LEU A 122 6.97 -17.90 46.70
N GLY A 123 7.21 -17.57 47.97
CA GLY A 123 6.63 -18.25 49.12
C GLY A 123 7.25 -19.61 49.50
N ARG A 124 8.24 -20.12 48.73
CA ARG A 124 8.97 -21.35 49.05
C ARG A 124 10.20 -21.05 49.89
N GLU A 125 10.38 -21.78 50.98
CA GLU A 125 11.51 -21.60 51.91
C GLU A 125 12.80 -22.20 51.33
N VAL A 126 13.89 -21.46 51.43
CA VAL A 126 15.25 -21.88 51.06
C VAL A 126 16.05 -22.05 52.34
N ASP A 127 16.72 -23.19 52.52
CA ASP A 127 17.53 -23.45 53.71
C ASP A 127 18.63 -22.38 53.85
N PRO A 128 18.60 -21.54 54.90
CA PRO A 128 19.57 -20.46 55.08
C PRO A 128 21.00 -21.00 55.30
N ASN A 129 21.18 -22.28 55.62
CA ASN A 129 22.49 -22.92 55.73
C ASN A 129 23.06 -23.40 54.39
N ASP A 130 22.24 -23.50 53.34
CA ASP A 130 22.70 -23.77 51.97
C ASP A 130 23.26 -22.49 51.34
N THR A 131 24.49 -22.16 51.74
CA THR A 131 25.21 -20.96 51.27
C THR A 131 25.24 -20.81 49.75
N GLY A 132 25.26 -21.91 48.99
CA GLY A 132 25.24 -21.87 47.53
C GLY A 132 23.91 -21.32 46.99
N LYS A 133 22.79 -21.86 47.48
CA LYS A 133 21.44 -21.39 47.10
C LYS A 133 21.16 -19.97 47.58
N VAL A 134 21.56 -19.64 48.81
CA VAL A 134 21.37 -18.30 49.37
C VAL A 134 22.11 -17.25 48.53
N LEU A 135 23.36 -17.54 48.10
CA LEU A 135 24.12 -16.63 47.23
C LEU A 135 23.45 -16.37 45.88
N LEU A 136 22.83 -17.38 45.26
CA LEU A 136 22.06 -17.21 44.01
C LEU A 136 20.84 -16.29 44.21
N VAL A 137 20.10 -16.47 45.32
CA VAL A 137 18.97 -15.59 45.66
C VAL A 137 19.44 -14.15 45.92
N MET A 138 20.57 -13.97 46.63
CA MET A 138 21.13 -12.65 46.87
C MET A 138 21.58 -11.97 45.57
N GLU A 139 22.20 -12.71 44.64
CA GLU A 139 22.60 -12.17 43.33
C GLU A 139 21.39 -11.76 42.48
N ALA A 140 20.29 -12.53 42.50
CA ALA A 140 19.04 -12.14 41.85
C ALA A 140 18.47 -10.85 42.46
N ALA A 141 18.38 -10.76 43.79
CA ALA A 141 17.93 -9.57 44.51
C ALA A 141 18.80 -8.34 44.19
N LYS A 142 20.13 -8.53 44.12
CA LYS A 142 21.08 -7.49 43.73
C LYS A 142 20.79 -6.95 42.33
N ARG A 143 20.68 -7.82 41.32
CA ARG A 143 20.40 -7.42 39.93
C ARG A 143 19.08 -6.67 39.81
N ILE A 144 18.05 -7.12 40.54
CA ILE A 144 16.76 -6.44 40.62
C ILE A 144 16.93 -5.03 41.22
N ASN A 145 17.57 -4.91 42.37
CA ASN A 145 17.76 -3.62 43.05
C ASN A 145 18.65 -2.66 42.26
N THR A 146 19.68 -3.17 41.56
CA THR A 146 20.51 -2.36 40.64
C THR A 146 19.67 -1.78 39.51
N ALA A 147 18.82 -2.58 38.86
CA ALA A 147 17.94 -2.08 37.80
C ALA A 147 16.95 -1.02 38.32
N LEU A 148 16.34 -1.26 39.49
CA LEU A 148 15.43 -0.30 40.11
C LEU A 148 16.13 1.02 40.48
N ARG A 149 17.37 0.96 40.97
CA ARG A 149 18.20 2.16 41.25
C ARG A 149 18.47 2.98 40.00
N GLU A 150 18.69 2.30 38.87
CA GLU A 150 18.88 2.92 37.56
C GLU A 150 17.57 3.46 36.94
N GLY A 151 16.42 3.31 37.61
CA GLY A 151 15.11 3.69 37.10
C GLY A 151 14.68 2.85 35.89
N LYS A 152 15.00 1.54 35.92
CA LYS A 152 14.62 0.57 34.89
C LYS A 152 13.77 -0.54 35.51
N LEU A 153 12.70 -0.95 34.82
CA LEU A 153 11.94 -2.13 35.20
C LEU A 153 12.84 -3.37 35.05
N PRO A 154 13.12 -4.12 36.13
CA PRO A 154 13.97 -5.29 36.04
C PRO A 154 13.32 -6.39 35.21
N GLN A 155 14.11 -7.03 34.34
CA GLN A 155 13.69 -8.18 33.55
C GLN A 155 13.68 -9.44 34.43
N VAL A 156 12.74 -9.52 35.38
CA VAL A 156 12.75 -10.52 36.46
C VAL A 156 12.82 -11.95 35.92
N ALA A 157 12.07 -12.27 34.86
CA ALA A 157 12.09 -13.59 34.23
C ALA A 157 13.50 -13.98 33.76
N LYS A 158 14.18 -13.07 33.05
CA LYS A 158 15.56 -13.23 32.60
C LYS A 158 16.54 -13.34 33.77
N ILE A 159 16.39 -12.48 34.78
CA ILE A 159 17.25 -12.51 35.98
C ILE A 159 17.12 -13.85 36.68
N PHE A 160 15.90 -14.38 36.86
CA PHE A 160 15.65 -15.66 37.52
C PHE A 160 16.25 -16.84 36.75
N ASP A 161 16.19 -16.80 35.42
CA ASP A 161 16.82 -17.80 34.55
C ASP A 161 18.36 -17.75 34.64
N GLU A 162 18.95 -16.57 34.49
CA GLU A 162 20.41 -16.36 34.55
C GLU A 162 21.03 -16.63 35.93
N THR A 163 20.23 -16.52 36.99
CA THR A 163 20.65 -16.80 38.39
C THR A 163 20.20 -18.17 38.88
N TYR A 164 19.67 -19.02 38.00
CA TYR A 164 19.26 -20.40 38.30
C TYR A 164 18.27 -20.51 39.47
N ILE A 165 17.38 -19.53 39.61
CA ILE A 165 16.38 -19.49 40.71
C ILE A 165 15.42 -20.69 40.62
N HIS A 166 15.14 -21.17 39.41
CA HIS A 166 14.36 -22.39 39.18
C HIS A 166 15.00 -23.62 39.85
N ASP A 167 16.33 -23.72 39.85
CA ASP A 167 17.06 -24.81 40.51
C ASP A 167 17.05 -24.66 42.03
N VAL A 168 17.13 -23.42 42.53
CA VAL A 168 17.05 -23.10 43.96
C VAL A 168 15.75 -23.64 44.58
N VAL A 169 14.61 -23.41 43.90
CA VAL A 169 13.29 -23.88 44.35
C VAL A 169 12.87 -25.23 43.77
N SER A 170 13.70 -25.82 42.89
CA SER A 170 13.46 -27.11 42.22
C SER A 170 12.17 -27.21 41.38
N GLU A 171 11.70 -26.08 40.82
CA GLU A 171 10.49 -25.99 39.99
C GLU A 171 10.61 -24.87 38.95
N THR A 172 9.98 -25.06 37.78
CA THR A 172 9.85 -23.99 36.77
C THR A 172 8.81 -22.97 37.21
N LEU A 173 9.18 -21.68 37.22
CA LEU A 173 8.35 -20.59 37.75
C LEU A 173 8.03 -19.57 36.65
N PRO A 174 6.90 -19.68 35.93
CA PRO A 174 6.57 -18.72 34.88
C PRO A 174 6.21 -17.35 35.49
N ILE A 175 7.06 -16.36 35.29
CA ILE A 175 6.77 -14.95 35.61
C ILE A 175 5.92 -14.38 34.46
N VAL A 176 4.60 -14.54 34.53
CA VAL A 176 3.69 -14.02 33.49
C VAL A 176 3.82 -12.51 33.38
N GLY A 177 3.94 -12.00 32.16
CA GLY A 177 4.00 -10.57 31.84
C GLY A 177 5.37 -10.10 31.37
N LEU A 178 6.47 -10.73 31.80
CA LEU A 178 7.82 -10.41 31.34
C LEU A 178 8.47 -11.62 30.67
N ASP A 179 9.24 -11.39 29.60
CA ASP A 179 9.92 -12.43 28.84
C ASP A 179 11.28 -12.81 29.47
N ALA A 180 11.63 -14.10 29.47
CA ALA A 180 12.96 -14.58 29.81
C ALA A 180 14.04 -14.14 28.80
N GLN A 181 13.67 -13.89 27.53
CA GLN A 181 14.55 -13.24 26.56
C GLN A 181 14.65 -11.71 26.76
N GLY A 182 13.73 -11.13 27.54
CA GLY A 182 13.61 -9.70 27.85
C GLY A 182 12.43 -9.04 27.12
N GLY A 183 11.75 -8.12 27.81
CA GLY A 183 10.57 -7.41 27.30
C GLY A 183 9.26 -7.91 27.93
N PHE A 184 8.13 -7.52 27.33
CA PHE A 184 6.81 -7.97 27.77
C PHE A 184 6.39 -9.27 27.08
N ASN A 185 5.71 -10.13 27.83
CA ASN A 185 5.10 -11.36 27.31
C ASN A 185 3.67 -11.47 27.85
N PHE A 186 2.80 -10.59 27.35
CA PHE A 186 1.36 -10.71 27.49
C PHE A 186 0.80 -11.36 26.24
N VAL A 187 0.09 -12.48 26.40
CA VAL A 187 -0.63 -13.08 25.27
C VAL A 187 -1.78 -12.13 24.90
N PRO A 188 -1.88 -11.65 23.66
CA PRO A 188 -3.04 -10.88 23.20
C PRO A 188 -4.28 -11.74 23.44
N SER A 189 -5.21 -11.28 24.27
CA SER A 189 -6.38 -12.09 24.62
C SER A 189 -7.32 -12.19 23.43
N ILE A 190 -7.22 -13.27 22.66
CA ILE A 190 -8.10 -13.54 21.50
C ILE A 190 -9.51 -14.01 21.96
N GLU A 191 -9.72 -14.35 23.24
CA GLU A 191 -10.88 -15.18 23.62
C GLU A 191 -11.77 -14.75 24.78
N GLN A 192 -11.52 -13.64 25.48
CA GLN A 192 -12.44 -13.25 26.57
C GLN A 192 -12.67 -11.75 26.55
N GLY A 193 -13.83 -11.35 26.04
CA GLY A 193 -14.34 -9.99 26.20
C GLY A 193 -14.23 -9.61 27.67
N ALA A 194 -13.56 -8.48 27.93
CA ALA A 194 -13.69 -7.81 29.20
C ALA A 194 -15.19 -7.62 29.43
N THR A 195 -15.73 -8.24 30.47
CA THR A 195 -17.10 -7.94 30.89
C THR A 195 -17.16 -6.44 31.18
N ASP A 196 -18.19 -5.75 30.67
CA ASP A 196 -18.54 -4.32 30.84
C ASP A 196 -18.67 -3.83 32.30
N LYS A 197 -18.01 -4.47 33.28
CA LYS A 197 -17.83 -3.91 34.60
C LYS A 197 -16.78 -2.81 34.50
N GLU A 198 -17.16 -1.60 34.90
CA GLU A 198 -16.27 -0.50 35.26
C GLU A 198 -15.02 -1.07 35.94
N PHE A 199 -13.92 -1.16 35.17
CA PHE A 199 -12.65 -1.61 35.69
C PHE A 199 -12.10 -0.48 36.56
N GLU A 200 -11.98 -0.69 37.86
CA GLU A 200 -11.30 0.26 38.76
C GLU A 200 -9.84 -0.16 38.93
N LEU A 201 -8.90 0.70 38.51
CA LEU A 201 -7.46 0.44 38.68
C LEU A 201 -7.03 0.80 40.10
N GLU A 202 -7.07 -0.18 41.01
CA GLU A 202 -6.64 -0.01 42.39
C GLU A 202 -5.30 -0.71 42.70
N VAL A 203 -4.27 0.06 43.01
CA VAL A 203 -2.91 -0.45 43.26
C VAL A 203 -2.31 0.10 44.55
N PRO A 204 -1.33 -0.59 45.18
CA PRO A 204 -0.57 -0.03 46.29
C PRO A 204 0.14 1.28 45.91
N ALA A 205 0.30 2.20 46.86
CA ALA A 205 0.89 3.52 46.61
C ALA A 205 2.23 3.48 45.83
N PRO A 206 3.22 2.62 46.17
CA PRO A 206 4.48 2.59 45.42
C PRO A 206 4.34 2.14 43.97
N ILE A 207 3.29 1.36 43.66
CA ILE A 207 3.00 0.92 42.29
C ILE A 207 2.33 2.05 41.51
N ALA A 208 1.42 2.80 42.12
CA ALA A 208 0.83 3.97 41.47
C ALA A 208 1.92 4.98 41.09
N LEU A 209 2.78 5.38 42.05
CA LEU A 209 3.91 6.29 41.76
C LEU A 209 4.85 5.78 40.66
N ALA A 210 5.01 4.46 40.56
CA ALA A 210 5.84 3.85 39.52
C ALA A 210 5.14 3.82 38.15
N LEU A 211 3.82 3.61 38.11
CA LEU A 211 2.99 3.66 36.89
C LEU A 211 2.94 5.08 36.31
N ASP A 212 2.95 6.10 37.16
CA ASP A 212 3.06 7.51 36.78
C ASP A 212 4.43 7.85 36.14
N GLY A 213 5.41 6.95 36.19
CA GLY A 213 6.75 7.14 35.59
C GLY A 213 7.77 7.89 36.44
N ARG A 214 7.37 8.38 37.63
CA ARG A 214 8.30 8.93 38.63
C ARG A 214 9.28 7.86 39.11
N GLY A 215 8.79 6.63 39.25
CA GLY A 215 9.50 5.59 39.99
C GLY A 215 9.71 6.00 41.44
N VAL A 216 10.27 5.11 42.25
CA VAL A 216 10.65 5.45 43.62
C VAL A 216 12.07 4.97 43.85
N ASN A 217 12.93 5.87 44.26
CA ASN A 217 14.27 5.52 44.74
C ASN A 217 14.61 6.41 45.94
N THR A 218 14.31 5.93 47.14
CA THR A 218 14.58 6.70 48.37
C THR A 218 16.07 6.81 48.70
N LEU A 219 16.96 6.16 47.93
CA LEU A 219 18.40 6.24 48.10
C LEU A 219 19.03 7.37 47.26
N ASP A 220 18.32 7.87 46.25
CA ASP A 220 18.78 8.99 45.42
C ASP A 220 17.82 10.19 45.60
N TYR A 221 18.09 10.98 46.66
CA TYR A 221 17.31 12.18 46.98
C TYR A 221 17.41 13.26 45.89
N GLN A 222 18.51 13.29 45.12
CA GLN A 222 18.64 14.25 44.02
C GLN A 222 17.70 13.94 42.86
N ASN A 223 17.37 12.66 42.61
CA ASN A 223 16.37 12.30 41.60
C ASN A 223 14.97 12.80 41.96
N VAL A 224 14.58 12.78 43.23
CA VAL A 224 13.27 13.29 43.68
C VAL A 224 13.10 14.80 43.40
N MET A 225 14.20 15.57 43.45
CA MET A 225 14.20 17.02 43.17
C MET A 225 14.40 17.37 41.68
N ARG A 226 14.65 16.39 40.81
CA ARG A 226 14.85 16.61 39.36
C ARG A 226 13.53 16.72 38.60
N ASP A 227 12.47 16.10 39.09
CA ASP A 227 11.19 15.93 38.39
C ASP A 227 10.41 17.24 38.16
N GLN A 228 10.70 18.30 38.93
CA GLN A 228 10.02 19.61 38.83
C GLN A 228 10.78 20.64 37.98
N ARG A 229 11.93 20.29 37.40
CA ARG A 229 12.71 21.25 36.63
C ARG A 229 12.24 21.27 35.17
N PRO A 230 11.94 22.46 34.60
CA PRO A 230 11.61 22.56 33.20
C PRO A 230 12.75 22.04 32.33
N VAL A 231 12.38 21.40 31.21
CA VAL A 231 13.32 21.01 30.16
C VAL A 231 12.99 21.81 28.91
N VAL A 232 14.02 22.30 28.22
CA VAL A 232 13.89 23.15 27.03
C VAL A 232 14.44 22.43 25.81
N ALA A 233 13.73 22.52 24.69
CA ALA A 233 14.19 22.06 23.38
C ALA A 233 13.94 23.14 22.33
N THR A 234 14.78 23.15 21.28
CA THR A 234 14.55 23.98 20.09
C THR A 234 14.04 23.08 18.99
N ASP A 235 12.90 23.44 18.39
CA ASP A 235 12.42 22.78 17.20
C ASP A 235 13.41 23.00 16.04
N PRO A 236 13.93 21.95 15.39
CA PRO A 236 14.94 22.10 14.35
C PRO A 236 14.41 22.76 13.07
N GLN A 237 13.10 22.67 12.80
CA GLN A 237 12.45 23.21 11.60
C GLN A 237 11.98 24.65 11.83
N THR A 238 11.10 24.88 12.80
CA THR A 238 10.51 26.20 13.09
C THR A 238 11.46 27.10 13.88
N ARG A 239 12.51 26.53 14.49
CA ARG A 239 13.45 27.23 15.39
C ARG A 239 12.79 27.82 16.64
N ILE A 240 11.54 27.47 16.94
CA ILE A 240 10.85 27.86 18.18
C ILE A 240 11.48 27.09 19.35
N GLN A 241 11.72 27.79 20.46
CA GLN A 241 12.10 27.14 21.71
C GLN A 241 10.87 26.85 22.54
N PHE A 242 10.75 25.60 23.00
CA PHE A 242 9.68 25.14 23.86
C PHE A 242 10.23 24.70 25.21
N LYS A 243 9.44 24.92 26.24
CA LYS A 243 9.69 24.53 27.63
C LYS A 243 8.60 23.55 28.03
N SER A 244 8.98 22.36 28.48
CA SER A 244 8.06 21.43 29.11
C SER A 244 8.21 21.51 30.63
N GLU A 245 7.09 21.55 31.34
CA GLU A 245 7.00 21.57 32.79
C GLU A 245 6.09 20.46 33.31
N VAL A 246 6.32 20.06 34.56
CA VAL A 246 5.50 19.10 35.28
C VAL A 246 5.13 19.67 36.64
N GLY A 247 3.84 19.72 36.93
CA GLY A 247 3.27 19.91 38.25
C GLY A 247 3.12 18.57 38.98
N ILE A 248 3.55 18.51 40.24
CA ILE A 248 3.38 17.33 41.09
C ILE A 248 2.80 17.78 42.43
N GLU A 249 1.61 17.29 42.75
CA GLU A 249 0.97 17.46 44.06
C GLU A 249 0.77 16.09 44.70
N THR A 250 1.37 15.84 45.86
CA THR A 250 1.22 14.56 46.56
C THR A 250 0.92 14.81 48.03
N ASN A 251 -0.16 14.20 48.56
CA ASN A 251 -0.53 14.26 49.96
C ASN A 251 -1.13 12.93 50.45
N THR A 252 -1.61 12.88 51.70
CA THR A 252 -2.13 11.65 52.32
C THR A 252 -3.47 11.14 51.75
N ARG A 253 -4.14 11.93 50.91
CA ARG A 253 -5.47 11.64 50.34
C ARG A 253 -5.44 11.41 48.84
N HIS A 254 -4.57 12.09 48.11
CA HIS A 254 -4.43 11.94 46.67
C HIS A 254 -3.01 12.27 46.21
N HIS A 255 -2.68 11.83 45.01
CA HIS A 255 -1.56 12.33 44.24
C HIS A 255 -2.01 12.72 42.84
N LYS A 256 -1.45 13.83 42.36
CA LYS A 256 -1.74 14.42 41.06
C LYS A 256 -0.42 14.72 40.35
N VAL A 257 -0.38 14.41 39.07
CA VAL A 257 0.68 14.80 38.14
C VAL A 257 0.02 15.51 36.97
N ASP A 258 0.56 16.65 36.58
CA ASP A 258 0.18 17.37 35.37
C ASP A 258 1.42 17.80 34.60
N ALA A 259 1.34 17.85 33.28
CA ALA A 259 2.41 18.31 32.42
C ALA A 259 1.90 19.35 31.42
N SER A 260 2.78 20.27 31.05
CA SER A 260 2.49 21.32 30.08
C SER A 260 3.68 21.56 29.14
N ILE A 261 3.40 22.17 27.99
CA ILE A 261 4.39 22.71 27.05
C ILE A 261 4.07 24.17 26.77
N GLU A 262 5.07 25.03 26.92
CA GLU A 262 4.97 26.46 26.66
C GLU A 262 6.06 26.93 25.68
N PRO A 263 5.74 27.81 24.71
CA PRO A 263 6.74 28.44 23.89
C PRO A 263 7.51 29.51 24.68
N LEU A 264 8.84 29.51 24.56
CA LEU A 264 9.73 30.50 25.16
C LEU A 264 10.13 31.61 24.20
N LYS A 265 10.44 31.24 22.95
CA LYS A 265 10.93 32.17 21.92
C LYS A 265 10.57 31.66 20.54
N ALA A 266 9.85 32.46 19.77
CA ALA A 266 9.56 32.21 18.36
C ALA A 266 10.32 33.22 17.46
N PRO A 267 10.73 32.83 16.24
CA PRO A 267 11.18 33.78 15.23
C PRO A 267 10.09 34.79 14.83
N GLU A 268 10.49 35.93 14.29
CA GLU A 268 9.57 36.96 13.81
C GLU A 268 8.67 36.39 12.69
N GLY A 269 7.35 36.57 12.82
CA GLY A 269 6.35 36.06 11.87
C GLY A 269 5.93 34.60 12.07
N VAL A 270 6.44 33.90 13.09
CA VAL A 270 6.06 32.51 13.40
C VAL A 270 5.20 32.50 14.67
N GLU A 271 3.95 32.07 14.56
CA GLU A 271 3.08 31.89 15.74
C GLU A 271 3.43 30.60 16.48
N SER A 272 3.22 30.58 17.80
CA SER A 272 3.49 29.42 18.65
C SER A 272 2.32 29.16 19.58
N ARG A 273 2.00 27.90 19.85
CA ARG A 273 0.88 27.48 20.70
C ARG A 273 1.40 26.80 21.96
N ALA A 274 0.79 27.13 23.10
CA ALA A 274 1.02 26.40 24.35
C ALA A 274 0.05 25.22 24.46
N ILE A 275 0.49 24.16 25.13
CA ILE A 275 -0.32 22.99 25.52
C ILE A 275 -0.35 22.96 27.05
N PRO A 276 -1.29 23.65 27.69
CA PRO A 276 -1.36 23.71 29.16
C PRO A 276 -1.72 22.34 29.77
N ASP A 277 -2.55 21.56 29.08
CA ASP A 277 -3.04 20.25 29.54
C ASP A 277 -2.44 19.12 28.69
N LEU A 278 -1.10 19.01 28.68
CA LEU A 278 -0.43 17.94 27.91
C LEU A 278 -0.83 16.57 28.45
N THR A 279 -0.75 16.39 29.75
CA THR A 279 -1.28 15.21 30.45
C THR A 279 -1.69 15.57 31.86
N GLU A 280 -2.73 14.95 32.40
CA GLU A 280 -3.07 15.02 33.81
C GLU A 280 -3.49 13.66 34.33
N GLU A 281 -3.01 13.28 35.50
CA GLU A 281 -3.51 12.11 36.22
C GLU A 281 -3.76 12.44 37.69
N VAL A 282 -4.80 11.82 38.25
CA VAL A 282 -5.13 11.94 39.67
C VAL A 282 -5.46 10.57 40.20
N TRP A 283 -4.77 10.21 41.27
CA TRP A 283 -5.05 9.01 42.02
C TRP A 283 -5.48 9.36 43.43
N THR A 284 -6.58 8.77 43.89
CA THR A 284 -7.10 9.01 45.23
C THR A 284 -7.03 7.76 46.09
N ARG A 285 -7.00 7.99 47.39
CA ARG A 285 -7.00 6.91 48.36
C ARG A 285 -8.38 6.25 48.46
N VAL A 286 -8.41 4.92 48.43
CA VAL A 286 -9.65 4.15 48.62
C VAL A 286 -10.13 4.26 50.09
N PRO A 287 -11.37 4.69 50.37
CA PRO A 287 -11.91 4.80 51.74
C PRO A 287 -12.17 3.43 52.38
N GLY A 288 -11.82 3.27 53.67
CA GLY A 288 -12.19 2.07 54.46
C GLY A 288 -11.07 1.06 54.74
N ASP A 289 -9.85 1.29 54.25
CA ASP A 289 -8.68 0.46 54.61
C ASP A 289 -8.31 0.64 56.10
N ASP A 290 -8.31 -0.47 56.86
CA ASP A 290 -8.03 -0.53 58.29
C ASP A 290 -6.63 0.04 58.63
N PRO A 291 -6.54 1.12 59.42
CA PRO A 291 -5.26 1.74 59.79
C PRO A 291 -4.32 0.82 60.59
N ASN A 292 -4.81 -0.30 61.12
CA ASN A 292 -4.00 -1.27 61.89
C ASN A 292 -3.34 -2.36 61.03
N GLN A 293 -3.75 -2.56 59.76
CA GLN A 293 -3.03 -3.44 58.83
C GLN A 293 -1.94 -2.63 58.08
N LYS A 294 -0.77 -2.49 58.71
CA LYS A 294 0.43 -1.93 58.05
C LYS A 294 0.70 -2.70 56.75
N GLY A 295 0.51 -2.06 55.59
CA GLY A 295 0.97 -2.58 54.29
C GLY A 295 -0.03 -2.63 53.12
N LYS A 296 -1.33 -2.35 53.33
CA LYS A 296 -2.36 -2.54 52.29
C LYS A 296 -3.09 -1.26 51.80
N ARG A 297 -2.48 -0.07 51.94
CA ARG A 297 -3.11 1.19 51.46
C ARG A 297 -3.17 1.19 49.92
N LYS A 298 -4.38 1.16 49.36
CA LYS A 298 -4.60 1.25 47.90
C LYS A 298 -4.93 2.67 47.43
N PHE A 299 -4.50 2.96 46.21
CA PHE A 299 -4.83 4.14 45.43
C PHE A 299 -5.61 3.72 44.20
N ARG A 300 -6.59 4.53 43.81
CA ARG A 300 -7.44 4.36 42.65
C ARG A 300 -7.17 5.49 41.66
N LEU A 301 -7.04 5.15 40.38
CA LEU A 301 -6.94 6.15 39.31
C LEU A 301 -8.33 6.76 39.06
N ASP A 302 -8.49 8.04 39.39
CA ASP A 302 -9.76 8.77 39.29
C ASP A 302 -9.80 9.74 38.11
N LYS A 303 -8.65 10.19 37.62
CA LYS A 303 -8.52 11.04 36.43
C LYS A 303 -7.31 10.62 35.62
N LEU A 304 -7.45 10.59 34.30
CA LEU A 304 -6.37 10.42 33.35
C LEU A 304 -6.76 11.16 32.07
N SER A 305 -6.00 12.19 31.70
CA SER A 305 -6.13 12.88 30.43
C SER A 305 -4.81 13.01 29.70
N VAL A 306 -4.89 12.96 28.37
CA VAL A 306 -3.77 13.19 27.46
C VAL A 306 -4.28 14.16 26.40
N LEU A 307 -3.58 15.29 26.21
CA LEU A 307 -3.98 16.38 25.31
C LEU A 307 -5.40 16.90 25.57
N GLY A 308 -5.82 16.93 26.84
CA GLY A 308 -7.15 17.36 27.27
C GLY A 308 -8.27 16.31 27.16
N GLU A 309 -8.04 15.19 26.45
CA GLU A 309 -9.02 14.11 26.31
C GLU A 309 -9.07 13.21 27.54
N ASP A 310 -10.27 12.92 28.07
CA ASP A 310 -10.46 12.07 29.25
C ASP A 310 -10.41 10.58 28.88
N LEU A 311 -9.31 9.92 29.28
CA LEU A 311 -9.08 8.51 29.04
C LEU A 311 -9.46 7.63 30.25
N VAL A 312 -9.81 8.20 31.41
CA VAL A 312 -10.13 7.39 32.59
C VAL A 312 -11.38 6.53 32.38
N ASN A 313 -12.32 7.02 31.56
CA ASN A 313 -13.58 6.34 31.25
C ASN A 313 -13.51 5.52 29.95
N SER A 314 -12.35 5.44 29.30
CA SER A 314 -12.13 4.61 28.11
C SER A 314 -11.99 3.11 28.47
N ASP A 315 -11.89 2.25 27.45
CA ASP A 315 -11.62 0.83 27.66
C ASP A 315 -10.26 0.59 28.34
N VAL A 316 -10.08 -0.59 28.93
CA VAL A 316 -8.89 -0.92 29.73
C VAL A 316 -7.59 -0.74 28.93
N VAL A 317 -7.57 -1.08 27.64
CA VAL A 317 -6.35 -1.00 26.83
C VAL A 317 -6.02 0.45 26.53
N THR A 318 -6.99 1.24 26.06
CA THR A 318 -6.82 2.68 25.80
C THR A 318 -6.39 3.44 27.05
N ARG A 319 -7.02 3.17 28.20
CA ARG A 319 -6.67 3.79 29.47
C ARG A 319 -5.23 3.49 29.89
N MET A 320 -4.80 2.24 29.75
CA MET A 320 -3.45 1.83 30.12
C MET A 320 -2.40 2.36 29.15
N ARG A 321 -2.74 2.48 27.86
CA ARG A 321 -1.91 3.17 26.86
C ARG A 321 -1.75 4.65 27.19
N GLY A 322 -2.82 5.33 27.59
CA GLY A 322 -2.80 6.69 28.12
C GLY A 322 -1.85 6.84 29.31
N LEU A 323 -1.95 5.94 30.29
CA LEU A 323 -1.04 5.90 31.45
C LEU A 323 0.41 5.61 31.03
N GLY A 324 0.62 4.81 29.99
CA GLY A 324 1.92 4.57 29.35
C GLY A 324 2.57 5.84 28.77
N ILE A 325 1.77 6.70 28.15
CA ILE A 325 2.24 8.00 27.64
C ILE A 325 2.70 8.90 28.79
N VAL A 326 1.89 9.03 29.85
CA VAL A 326 2.25 9.77 31.07
C VAL A 326 3.56 9.23 31.65
N ASN A 327 3.67 7.90 31.77
CA ASN A 327 4.85 7.21 32.25
C ASN A 327 6.12 7.57 31.45
N ARG A 328 6.03 7.61 30.11
CA ARG A 328 7.15 7.97 29.22
C ARG A 328 7.54 9.44 29.36
N ILE A 329 6.57 10.34 29.40
CA ILE A 329 6.79 11.79 29.60
C ILE A 329 7.55 12.00 30.92
N MET A 330 7.06 11.43 32.01
CA MET A 330 7.69 11.54 33.32
C MET A 330 9.10 10.93 33.36
N LYS A 331 9.31 9.78 32.72
CA LYS A 331 10.64 9.17 32.58
C LYS A 331 11.61 10.05 31.79
N ALA A 332 11.15 10.76 30.76
CA ALA A 332 11.96 11.69 29.98
C ALA A 332 12.37 12.90 30.83
N MET A 333 11.41 13.48 31.55
CA MET A 333 11.62 14.62 32.45
C MET A 333 12.60 14.29 33.58
N ARG A 334 12.44 13.12 34.22
CA ARG A 334 13.38 12.58 35.24
C ARG A 334 14.82 12.49 34.71
N LYS A 335 14.98 12.17 33.41
CA LYS A 335 16.28 12.09 32.70
C LYS A 335 16.76 13.42 32.12
N ARG A 336 16.05 14.53 32.38
CA ARG A 336 16.31 15.87 31.80
C ARG A 336 16.32 15.87 30.27
N ARG A 337 15.42 15.09 29.68
CA ARG A 337 15.18 15.07 28.24
C ARG A 337 13.82 15.66 27.99
N TYR A 338 13.73 16.48 26.94
CA TYR A 338 12.45 16.99 26.48
C TYR A 338 11.59 15.80 26.02
N PRO A 339 10.30 15.73 26.40
CA PRO A 339 9.46 14.59 26.07
C PRO A 339 9.19 14.54 24.57
N GLU A 340 9.44 13.38 23.96
CA GLU A 340 9.19 13.11 22.55
C GLU A 340 7.73 12.63 22.41
N VAL A 341 6.78 13.50 22.72
CA VAL A 341 5.36 13.12 22.93
C VAL A 341 4.76 12.40 21.73
N MET A 342 5.08 12.85 20.51
CA MET A 342 4.58 12.21 19.29
C MET A 342 5.07 10.76 19.16
N ASP A 343 6.29 10.47 19.58
CA ASP A 343 6.81 9.10 19.61
C ASP A 343 6.08 8.24 20.62
N TYR A 344 5.73 8.79 21.77
CA TYR A 344 4.98 8.06 22.79
C TYR A 344 3.55 7.81 22.32
N LEU A 345 2.90 8.79 21.70
CA LEU A 345 1.57 8.62 21.10
C LEU A 345 1.58 7.55 20.00
N THR A 346 2.62 7.51 19.16
CA THR A 346 2.76 6.47 18.13
C THR A 346 3.08 5.11 18.74
N GLU A 347 4.03 5.03 19.69
CA GLU A 347 4.39 3.79 20.41
C GLU A 347 3.14 3.15 21.04
N PHE A 348 2.28 3.96 21.66
CA PHE A 348 1.08 3.51 22.34
C PHE A 348 -0.19 3.49 21.47
N ASP A 349 -0.08 3.74 20.15
CA ASP A 349 -1.21 3.70 19.20
C ASP A 349 -2.37 4.62 19.66
N GLN A 350 -2.02 5.87 19.97
CA GLN A 350 -2.91 6.96 20.42
C GLN A 350 -2.70 8.26 19.60
N LEU A 351 -2.20 8.14 18.37
CA LEU A 351 -2.01 9.29 17.48
C LEU A 351 -3.31 10.02 17.15
N ASP A 352 -4.46 9.34 17.23
CA ASP A 352 -5.78 9.92 16.99
C ASP A 352 -6.15 11.03 18.00
N LEU A 353 -5.45 11.14 19.14
CA LEU A 353 -5.59 12.25 20.09
C LEU A 353 -5.02 13.57 19.56
N VAL A 354 -4.28 13.52 18.46
CA VAL A 354 -3.63 14.68 17.87
C VAL A 354 -4.34 15.03 16.59
N ASP A 355 -4.99 16.19 16.57
CA ASP A 355 -5.40 16.80 15.31
C ASP A 355 -4.14 17.12 14.49
N PRO A 356 -4.01 16.57 13.28
CA PRO A 356 -2.78 16.71 12.51
C PRO A 356 -2.76 18.01 11.69
N LEU A 357 -3.90 18.71 11.59
CA LEU A 357 -4.06 19.98 10.87
C LEU A 357 -4.61 21.04 11.82
N GLU A 358 -4.19 22.29 11.62
CA GLU A 358 -4.77 23.40 12.37
C GLU A 358 -6.27 23.55 12.07
N PRO A 359 -7.09 23.94 13.07
CA PRO A 359 -8.47 24.32 12.83
C PRO A 359 -8.54 25.36 11.71
N PRO A 360 -9.48 25.24 10.76
CA PRO A 360 -9.62 26.24 9.71
C PRO A 360 -9.91 27.63 10.32
N PRO A 361 -9.53 28.72 9.62
CA PRO A 361 -9.98 30.08 9.98
C PRO A 361 -11.52 30.16 10.00
N SER A 362 -12.09 31.26 10.53
CA SER A 362 -13.55 31.37 10.65
C SER A 362 -14.22 31.12 9.29
N MET A 363 -15.07 30.10 9.23
CA MET A 363 -15.70 29.58 8.00
C MET A 363 -16.82 30.49 7.46
N GLU A 364 -16.72 31.80 7.67
CA GLU A 364 -17.74 32.80 7.29
C GLU A 364 -17.98 32.81 5.77
N GLU A 365 -17.00 32.39 4.97
CA GLU A 365 -17.06 32.35 3.49
C GLU A 365 -17.42 30.97 2.90
N GLY A 366 -17.79 30.01 3.75
CA GLY A 366 -18.48 28.79 3.33
C GLY A 366 -17.70 27.49 3.48
N GLY A 367 -16.36 27.48 3.42
CA GLY A 367 -15.61 26.23 3.58
C GLY A 367 -14.13 26.31 3.22
N ARG A 368 -13.40 25.21 3.42
CA ARG A 368 -11.98 25.02 3.05
C ARG A 368 -11.82 23.76 2.21
N LEU A 369 -11.18 23.85 1.04
CA LEU A 369 -10.79 22.70 0.21
C LEU A 369 -9.30 22.40 0.42
N TYR A 370 -8.95 21.13 0.61
CA TYR A 370 -7.56 20.69 0.62
C TYR A 370 -7.41 19.27 0.08
N MET A 371 -6.19 18.92 -0.30
CA MET A 371 -5.82 17.55 -0.66
C MET A 371 -4.68 17.04 0.20
N VAL A 372 -4.71 15.76 0.52
CA VAL A 372 -3.63 15.04 1.20
C VAL A 372 -3.02 14.07 0.20
N SER A 373 -1.74 14.26 -0.13
CA SER A 373 -1.01 13.30 -0.97
C SER A 373 -0.50 12.16 -0.11
N LEU A 374 -0.76 10.89 -0.42
CA LEU A 374 -0.28 9.74 0.37
C LEU A 374 0.74 8.87 -0.40
N LEU A 375 0.74 8.97 -1.72
CA LEU A 375 1.64 8.27 -2.63
C LEU A 375 1.82 9.11 -3.91
N GLY A 376 3.01 9.06 -4.51
CA GLY A 376 3.32 9.68 -5.80
C GLY A 376 4.24 10.90 -5.74
N ASN A 377 4.53 11.41 -4.54
CA ASN A 377 5.29 12.64 -4.35
C ASN A 377 6.45 12.52 -3.33
N GLY A 378 6.80 11.30 -2.92
CA GLY A 378 7.85 11.10 -1.91
C GLY A 378 9.24 11.26 -2.50
N ARG A 379 10.12 12.02 -1.82
CA ARG A 379 11.55 12.13 -2.17
C ARG A 379 12.44 11.12 -1.45
N ASP A 380 11.99 10.63 -0.30
CA ASP A 380 12.77 9.80 0.61
C ASP A 380 11.95 8.58 1.04
N GLU A 381 12.67 7.52 1.39
CA GLU A 381 12.07 6.34 2.01
C GLU A 381 11.46 6.73 3.36
N ILE A 382 10.23 6.30 3.58
CA ILE A 382 9.50 6.45 4.86
C ILE A 382 9.88 5.31 5.81
N ILE A 383 10.04 4.12 5.23
CA ILE A 383 10.53 2.88 5.83
C ILE A 383 11.47 2.23 4.81
N ASP A 384 12.39 1.39 5.29
CA ASP A 384 13.31 0.67 4.41
C ASP A 384 12.55 0.03 3.24
N ASP A 385 13.03 0.29 2.02
CA ASP A 385 12.45 -0.12 0.73
C ASP A 385 11.18 0.61 0.25
N PHE A 386 10.52 1.47 1.04
CA PHE A 386 9.26 2.12 0.64
C PHE A 386 9.10 3.59 1.06
N GLY A 387 8.51 4.41 0.18
CA GLY A 387 8.08 5.78 0.43
C GLY A 387 8.47 6.78 -0.66
N ASP A 388 9.53 6.49 -1.44
CA ASP A 388 10.10 7.34 -2.49
C ASP A 388 9.70 6.92 -3.91
N GLN A 389 8.74 6.00 -4.04
CA GLN A 389 8.31 5.49 -5.34
C GLN A 389 7.23 6.34 -6.01
N ILE A 390 7.16 6.17 -7.33
CA ILE A 390 6.08 6.63 -8.21
C ILE A 390 4.72 5.97 -7.90
N GLY A 391 3.64 6.62 -8.32
CA GLY A 391 2.26 6.15 -8.15
C GLY A 391 1.28 7.27 -7.81
N SER A 392 0.07 6.92 -7.39
CA SER A 392 -0.92 7.89 -6.91
C SER A 392 -1.83 7.33 -5.83
N THR A 393 -1.99 8.08 -4.74
CA THR A 393 -3.10 7.94 -3.78
C THR A 393 -3.27 9.27 -3.09
N LYS A 394 -4.45 9.87 -3.20
CA LYS A 394 -4.75 11.17 -2.60
C LYS A 394 -6.13 11.17 -1.95
N ILE A 395 -6.28 11.95 -0.89
CA ILE A 395 -7.58 12.22 -0.26
C ILE A 395 -7.93 13.66 -0.49
N ILE A 396 -9.09 13.94 -1.08
CA ILE A 396 -9.57 15.29 -1.32
C ILE A 396 -10.65 15.57 -0.28
N VAL A 397 -10.48 16.64 0.48
CA VAL A 397 -11.31 16.96 1.64
C VAL A 397 -11.91 18.35 1.50
N HIS A 398 -13.20 18.47 1.80
CA HIS A 398 -13.85 19.75 2.02
C HIS A 398 -14.31 19.85 3.48
N GLU A 399 -13.83 20.88 4.17
CA GLU A 399 -14.21 21.29 5.51
C GLU A 399 -15.23 22.43 5.47
N GLY A 400 -16.15 22.47 6.44
CA GLY A 400 -17.18 23.50 6.51
C GLY A 400 -18.19 23.17 7.60
N LEU A 401 -18.99 24.15 7.98
CA LEU A 401 -19.92 24.00 9.10
C LEU A 401 -21.09 23.09 8.74
N ASP A 402 -21.53 22.28 9.69
CA ASP A 402 -22.79 21.55 9.63
C ASP A 402 -23.97 22.47 10.02
N LYS A 403 -25.18 21.92 9.99
CA LYS A 403 -26.41 22.64 10.38
C LYS A 403 -26.42 23.14 11.84
N ASP A 404 -25.60 22.55 12.70
CA ASP A 404 -25.50 22.84 14.13
C ASP A 404 -24.32 23.81 14.43
N GLY A 405 -23.64 24.29 13.38
CA GLY A 405 -22.53 25.22 13.46
C GLY A 405 -21.20 24.58 13.88
N GLN A 406 -21.09 23.26 13.84
CA GLN A 406 -19.86 22.52 14.14
C GLN A 406 -19.05 22.26 12.87
N LEU A 407 -17.73 22.15 13.00
CA LEU A 407 -16.86 21.80 11.87
C LEU A 407 -17.15 20.35 11.43
N ASP A 408 -17.42 20.17 10.15
CA ASP A 408 -17.66 18.86 9.54
C ASP A 408 -16.86 18.70 8.24
N ARG A 409 -16.59 17.45 7.87
CA ARG A 409 -15.75 17.07 6.73
C ARG A 409 -16.51 16.17 5.77
N VAL A 410 -16.33 16.41 4.47
CA VAL A 410 -16.59 15.42 3.43
C VAL A 410 -15.29 15.10 2.71
N ALA A 411 -15.07 13.83 2.39
CA ALA A 411 -13.83 13.38 1.75
C ALA A 411 -14.09 12.35 0.65
N VAL A 412 -13.26 12.40 -0.39
CA VAL A 412 -13.24 11.41 -1.47
C VAL A 412 -11.81 10.92 -1.70
N GLY A 413 -11.68 9.65 -2.10
CA GLY A 413 -10.39 9.06 -2.45
C GLY A 413 -10.10 9.15 -3.94
N HIS A 414 -8.85 9.42 -4.29
CA HIS A 414 -8.34 9.41 -5.66
C HIS A 414 -7.21 8.38 -5.77
N ASP A 415 -7.43 7.36 -6.60
CA ASP A 415 -6.59 6.16 -6.71
C ASP A 415 -6.35 5.45 -5.37
N LEU A 416 -5.93 4.19 -5.43
CA LEU A 416 -5.46 3.44 -4.26
C LEU A 416 -4.32 2.51 -4.72
N GLY A 417 -3.17 3.15 -4.89
CA GLY A 417 -1.94 2.59 -5.41
C GLY A 417 -1.16 1.73 -4.42
N MET A 418 -0.07 1.16 -4.91
CA MET A 418 0.80 0.27 -4.17
C MET A 418 2.26 0.62 -4.48
N PHE A 419 3.09 0.66 -3.45
CA PHE A 419 4.53 0.83 -3.56
C PHE A 419 5.19 -0.47 -4.03
N ILE A 420 6.09 -0.35 -5.02
CA ILE A 420 6.85 -1.48 -5.57
C ILE A 420 8.12 -1.69 -4.74
N PRO A 421 8.37 -2.91 -4.22
CA PRO A 421 9.53 -3.18 -3.37
C PRO A 421 10.86 -3.03 -4.13
N LYS A 422 11.90 -2.57 -3.42
CA LYS A 422 13.28 -2.51 -3.91
C LYS A 422 13.93 -3.91 -3.95
N GLU A 423 15.05 -4.03 -4.69
CA GLU A 423 15.79 -5.29 -4.82
C GLU A 423 16.32 -5.73 -3.44
N GLY A 424 15.94 -6.93 -3.00
CA GLY A 424 16.36 -7.49 -1.71
C GLY A 424 15.36 -7.29 -0.58
N SER A 425 14.25 -6.57 -0.82
CA SER A 425 13.20 -6.41 0.17
C SER A 425 12.65 -7.76 0.64
N GLU A 426 12.38 -7.85 1.94
CA GLU A 426 11.74 -9.02 2.52
C GLU A 426 10.21 -9.02 2.34
N TYR A 427 9.64 -7.91 1.85
CA TYR A 427 8.22 -7.69 1.65
C TYR A 427 7.82 -7.80 0.17
N ASP A 428 6.56 -8.17 -0.08
CA ASP A 428 6.01 -8.26 -1.45
C ASP A 428 5.50 -6.89 -1.97
N GLY A 429 5.27 -5.93 -1.08
CA GLY A 429 4.87 -4.56 -1.39
C GLY A 429 4.37 -3.79 -0.17
N ALA A 430 4.00 -2.54 -0.39
CA ALA A 430 3.36 -1.70 0.62
C ALA A 430 2.21 -0.88 0.01
N VAL A 431 1.26 -0.42 0.83
CA VAL A 431 0.20 0.51 0.45
C VAL A 431 0.19 1.69 1.43
N PRO A 432 -0.21 2.90 1.01
CA PRO A 432 -0.41 4.00 1.97
C PRO A 432 -1.48 3.61 2.98
N ASP A 433 -1.30 3.97 4.25
CA ASP A 433 -2.28 3.71 5.29
C ASP A 433 -3.48 4.65 5.15
N VAL A 434 -4.64 4.06 4.83
CA VAL A 434 -5.91 4.78 4.68
C VAL A 434 -6.97 4.31 5.68
N VAL A 435 -6.60 3.56 6.72
CA VAL A 435 -7.58 2.98 7.66
C VAL A 435 -8.49 4.04 8.28
N GLU A 436 -7.93 5.14 8.76
CA GLU A 436 -8.71 6.25 9.33
C GLU A 436 -9.52 6.99 8.27
N TRP A 437 -8.97 7.17 7.07
CA TRP A 437 -9.67 7.79 5.94
C TRP A 437 -10.87 6.96 5.48
N LEU A 438 -10.79 5.63 5.56
CA LEU A 438 -11.91 4.74 5.23
C LEU A 438 -13.11 4.94 6.15
N LYS A 439 -12.98 5.58 7.32
CA LYS A 439 -14.13 5.95 8.16
C LYS A 439 -14.93 7.12 7.56
N GLN A 440 -14.29 7.98 6.76
CA GLN A 440 -14.86 9.24 6.24
C GLN A 440 -15.09 9.22 4.72
N VAL A 441 -14.33 8.40 3.99
CA VAL A 441 -14.38 8.33 2.53
C VAL A 441 -15.30 7.20 2.12
N ASP A 442 -16.42 7.53 1.47
CA ASP A 442 -17.35 6.55 0.89
C ASP A 442 -17.17 6.33 -0.61
N HIS A 443 -16.59 7.33 -1.30
CA HIS A 443 -16.40 7.32 -2.75
C HIS A 443 -14.91 7.38 -3.10
N TRP A 444 -14.48 6.46 -3.95
CA TRP A 444 -13.14 6.37 -4.51
C TRP A 444 -13.21 6.48 -6.03
N PHE A 445 -12.29 7.23 -6.63
CA PHE A 445 -12.22 7.46 -8.08
C PHE A 445 -10.89 6.93 -8.60
N ILE A 446 -10.94 5.96 -9.52
CA ILE A 446 -9.74 5.26 -10.00
C ILE A 446 -9.45 5.65 -11.45
N THR A 447 -8.28 6.21 -11.69
CA THR A 447 -7.85 6.75 -12.99
C THR A 447 -7.64 5.65 -14.00
N HIS A 448 -6.86 4.63 -13.63
CA HIS A 448 -6.54 3.50 -14.49
C HIS A 448 -6.06 2.27 -13.68
N ARG A 449 -5.86 1.15 -14.36
CA ARG A 449 -5.66 -0.18 -13.74
C ARG A 449 -4.21 -0.54 -13.38
N HIS A 450 -3.28 0.40 -13.45
CA HIS A 450 -1.89 0.10 -13.11
C HIS A 450 -1.74 -0.21 -11.63
N LEU A 451 -0.64 -0.88 -11.29
CA LEU A 451 -0.40 -1.42 -9.96
C LEU A 451 -0.29 -0.29 -8.92
N ASP A 452 0.39 0.77 -9.30
CA ASP A 452 0.65 1.99 -8.55
C ASP A 452 -0.56 2.96 -8.49
N HIS A 453 -1.73 2.55 -9.02
CA HIS A 453 -2.99 3.31 -8.98
C HIS A 453 -4.20 2.53 -8.46
N ALA A 454 -4.27 1.20 -8.64
CA ALA A 454 -5.49 0.44 -8.31
C ALA A 454 -5.28 -0.81 -7.44
N HIS A 455 -4.04 -1.28 -7.26
CA HIS A 455 -3.84 -2.60 -6.66
C HIS A 455 -3.85 -2.62 -5.14
N GLY A 456 -3.78 -1.46 -4.47
CA GLY A 456 -3.95 -1.36 -3.02
C GLY A 456 -5.34 -1.80 -2.55
N ILE A 457 -6.35 -1.69 -3.42
CA ILE A 457 -7.74 -2.12 -3.17
C ILE A 457 -7.80 -3.58 -2.70
N GLY A 458 -6.98 -4.46 -3.29
CA GLY A 458 -6.97 -5.88 -2.94
C GLY A 458 -6.56 -6.16 -1.49
N ILE A 459 -5.66 -5.33 -0.95
CA ILE A 459 -5.12 -5.46 0.42
C ILE A 459 -6.20 -5.10 1.45
N TYR A 460 -6.86 -3.95 1.27
CA TYR A 460 -7.92 -3.49 2.16
C TYR A 460 -9.20 -4.33 2.07
N ALA A 461 -9.61 -4.72 0.86
CA ALA A 461 -10.78 -5.59 0.67
C ALA A 461 -10.60 -6.95 1.36
N ARG A 462 -9.37 -7.49 1.33
CA ARG A 462 -9.05 -8.75 1.99
C ARG A 462 -9.23 -8.70 3.51
N LYS A 463 -9.04 -7.53 4.11
CA LYS A 463 -9.31 -7.28 5.54
C LYS A 463 -10.76 -6.87 5.82
N GLY A 464 -11.62 -6.83 4.81
CA GLY A 464 -13.04 -6.47 4.94
C GLY A 464 -13.31 -4.97 5.01
N MET A 465 -12.29 -4.12 4.84
CA MET A 465 -12.37 -2.68 5.09
C MET A 465 -13.06 -1.87 4.00
N LEU A 466 -13.36 -2.50 2.86
CA LEU A 466 -14.02 -1.85 1.73
C LEU A 466 -15.51 -2.23 1.61
N GLU A 467 -16.06 -2.98 2.58
CA GLU A 467 -17.50 -3.27 2.63
C GLU A 467 -18.28 -1.95 2.74
N GLY A 468 -19.23 -1.71 1.82
CA GLY A 468 -20.06 -0.50 1.80
C GLY A 468 -19.42 0.70 1.09
N LYS A 469 -18.15 0.62 0.67
CA LYS A 469 -17.48 1.67 -0.10
C LYS A 469 -17.82 1.57 -1.59
N THR A 470 -17.82 2.71 -2.28
CA THR A 470 -18.13 2.79 -3.72
C THR A 470 -16.90 3.23 -4.51
N PHE A 471 -16.53 2.44 -5.51
CA PHE A 471 -15.41 2.72 -6.41
C PHE A 471 -15.95 3.06 -7.80
N HIS A 472 -15.65 4.27 -8.26
CA HIS A 472 -16.00 4.80 -9.57
C HIS A 472 -14.82 4.63 -10.52
N ALA A 473 -15.01 3.84 -11.56
CA ALA A 473 -13.97 3.57 -12.55
C ALA A 473 -14.58 3.09 -13.87
N THR A 474 -13.78 3.06 -14.93
CA THR A 474 -14.23 2.51 -16.21
C THR A 474 -14.37 0.99 -16.14
N PRO A 475 -15.20 0.37 -17.01
CA PRO A 475 -15.46 -1.08 -16.96
C PRO A 475 -14.21 -1.97 -16.99
N ASP A 476 -13.17 -1.58 -17.72
CA ASP A 476 -11.90 -2.34 -17.80
C ASP A 476 -11.08 -2.25 -16.52
N VAL A 477 -11.07 -1.09 -15.86
CA VAL A 477 -10.44 -0.90 -14.54
C VAL A 477 -11.19 -1.72 -13.49
N ILE A 478 -12.52 -1.65 -13.45
CA ILE A 478 -13.35 -2.49 -12.55
C ILE A 478 -13.00 -3.96 -12.75
N ARG A 479 -12.96 -4.44 -13.99
CA ARG A 479 -12.69 -5.85 -14.27
C ARG A 479 -11.29 -6.27 -13.84
N ALA A 480 -10.29 -5.40 -13.99
CA ALA A 480 -8.94 -5.64 -13.49
C ALA A 480 -8.92 -5.78 -11.96
N ILE A 481 -9.64 -4.91 -11.26
CA ILE A 481 -9.79 -4.96 -9.79
C ILE A 481 -10.50 -6.26 -9.37
N GLU A 482 -11.62 -6.64 -10.00
CA GLU A 482 -12.33 -7.90 -9.70
C GLU A 482 -11.43 -9.14 -9.87
N ILE A 483 -10.58 -9.13 -10.89
CA ILE A 483 -9.57 -10.17 -11.11
C ILE A 483 -8.60 -10.18 -9.94
N SER A 484 -8.04 -9.02 -9.56
CA SER A 484 -7.14 -8.87 -8.41
C SER A 484 -7.77 -9.40 -7.12
N LEU A 485 -9.00 -8.99 -6.79
CA LEU A 485 -9.76 -9.45 -5.64
C LEU A 485 -9.95 -10.98 -5.63
N THR A 486 -10.21 -11.56 -6.80
CA THR A 486 -10.30 -13.02 -6.95
C THR A 486 -8.96 -13.71 -6.69
N LYS A 487 -7.84 -13.14 -7.15
CA LYS A 487 -6.50 -13.70 -6.92
C LYS A 487 -6.08 -13.63 -5.45
N TYR A 488 -6.48 -12.56 -4.78
CA TYR A 488 -6.31 -12.37 -3.34
C TYR A 488 -7.33 -13.17 -2.50
N ASP A 489 -8.16 -14.02 -3.12
CA ASP A 489 -9.14 -14.88 -2.42
C ASP A 489 -10.06 -14.08 -1.48
N VAL A 490 -10.46 -12.89 -1.93
CA VAL A 490 -11.37 -12.01 -1.17
C VAL A 490 -12.81 -12.48 -1.36
N ASP A 491 -13.50 -12.73 -0.25
CA ASP A 491 -14.93 -13.07 -0.24
C ASP A 491 -15.74 -11.92 -0.87
N LYS A 492 -16.67 -12.25 -1.77
CA LYS A 492 -17.47 -11.27 -2.52
C LYS A 492 -18.22 -10.28 -1.63
N LYS A 493 -18.60 -10.68 -0.41
CA LYS A 493 -19.26 -9.79 0.55
C LYS A 493 -18.36 -8.62 1.00
N ASN A 494 -17.04 -8.81 0.95
CA ASN A 494 -16.04 -7.82 1.33
C ASN A 494 -15.59 -6.96 0.14
N TRP A 495 -16.14 -7.20 -1.05
CA TRP A 495 -15.85 -6.38 -2.22
C TRP A 495 -16.53 -5.02 -2.05
N PRO A 496 -15.91 -3.93 -2.51
CA PRO A 496 -16.62 -2.67 -2.64
C PRO A 496 -17.73 -2.77 -3.68
N THR A 497 -18.64 -1.79 -3.66
CA THR A 497 -19.56 -1.56 -4.75
C THR A 497 -18.82 -0.88 -5.89
N PHE A 498 -18.97 -1.37 -7.12
CA PHE A 498 -18.39 -0.76 -8.30
C PHE A 498 -19.44 0.03 -9.08
N GLN A 499 -19.15 1.29 -9.35
CA GLN A 499 -19.97 2.16 -10.20
C GLN A 499 -19.23 2.41 -11.53
N PRO A 500 -19.70 1.85 -12.65
CA PRO A 500 -19.03 2.00 -13.93
C PRO A 500 -19.18 3.41 -14.51
N ILE A 501 -18.08 3.97 -15.00
CA ILE A 501 -18.04 5.23 -15.76
C ILE A 501 -18.05 4.91 -17.27
N THR A 502 -19.22 5.05 -17.89
CA THR A 502 -19.41 4.80 -19.34
C THR A 502 -19.37 6.06 -20.18
N ASP A 503 -19.76 7.19 -19.61
CA ASP A 503 -19.90 8.46 -20.32
C ASP A 503 -19.31 9.60 -19.47
N GLU A 504 -19.10 10.76 -20.09
CA GLU A 504 -18.79 11.99 -19.36
C GLU A 504 -19.89 12.27 -18.32
N GLY A 505 -19.50 12.64 -17.10
CA GLY A 505 -20.46 12.83 -16.03
C GLY A 505 -19.88 13.52 -14.81
N HIS A 506 -20.70 13.55 -13.75
CA HIS A 506 -20.33 14.11 -12.47
C HIS A 506 -20.98 13.34 -11.31
N LEU A 507 -20.47 13.55 -10.11
CA LEU A 507 -21.06 13.12 -8.84
C LEU A 507 -21.00 14.28 -7.85
N ASP A 508 -22.14 14.63 -7.28
CA ASP A 508 -22.21 15.58 -6.17
C ASP A 508 -22.08 14.84 -4.83
N ILE A 509 -21.17 15.31 -3.99
CA ILE A 509 -21.01 14.92 -2.59
C ILE A 509 -21.75 15.94 -1.74
N GLU A 510 -22.86 15.50 -1.15
CA GLU A 510 -23.75 16.35 -0.37
C GLU A 510 -23.67 16.01 1.12
N LYS A 511 -23.84 17.05 1.94
CA LYS A 511 -24.03 16.92 3.39
C LYS A 511 -25.15 17.86 3.81
N ASP A 512 -26.11 17.35 4.59
CA ASP A 512 -27.28 18.11 5.07
C ASP A 512 -28.07 18.83 3.95
N GLY A 513 -28.11 18.24 2.74
CA GLY A 513 -28.78 18.82 1.58
C GLY A 513 -28.03 19.96 0.88
N VAL A 514 -26.77 20.21 1.27
CA VAL A 514 -25.88 21.19 0.65
C VAL A 514 -24.79 20.43 -0.12
N LYS A 515 -24.59 20.81 -1.39
CA LYS A 515 -23.45 20.33 -2.19
C LYS A 515 -22.16 20.88 -1.59
N ARG A 516 -21.26 19.97 -1.24
CA ARG A 516 -19.94 20.27 -0.62
C ARG A 516 -18.79 20.02 -1.59
N MET A 517 -18.96 19.08 -2.50
CA MET A 517 -17.98 18.82 -3.55
C MET A 517 -18.69 18.27 -4.79
N THR A 518 -18.23 18.65 -5.98
CA THR A 518 -18.63 18.02 -7.25
C THR A 518 -17.40 17.35 -7.86
N VAL A 519 -17.50 16.08 -8.23
CA VAL A 519 -16.45 15.35 -8.95
C VAL A 519 -16.87 15.16 -10.39
N GLU A 520 -16.18 15.78 -11.34
CA GLU A 520 -16.38 15.60 -12.79
C GLU A 520 -15.37 14.60 -13.37
N TYR A 521 -15.78 13.90 -14.42
CA TYR A 521 -14.95 12.91 -15.11
C TYR A 521 -15.30 12.80 -16.59
N SER A 522 -14.29 12.47 -17.41
CA SER A 522 -14.49 12.03 -18.81
C SER A 522 -13.74 10.71 -19.03
N PRO A 523 -14.41 9.59 -19.31
CA PRO A 523 -13.74 8.30 -19.32
C PRO A 523 -12.77 8.15 -20.48
N HIS A 524 -11.57 7.65 -20.20
CA HIS A 524 -10.49 7.42 -21.18
C HIS A 524 -9.97 8.69 -21.85
N ALA A 525 -10.23 9.86 -21.28
CA ALA A 525 -9.91 11.17 -21.87
C ALA A 525 -8.42 11.56 -21.84
N THR A 526 -7.59 10.84 -21.07
CA THR A 526 -6.15 11.11 -20.98
C THR A 526 -5.36 10.03 -21.74
N PRO A 527 -4.52 10.40 -22.72
CA PRO A 527 -3.60 9.47 -23.35
C PRO A 527 -2.56 8.95 -22.35
N HIS A 528 -2.36 7.64 -22.31
CA HIS A 528 -1.36 6.97 -21.47
C HIS A 528 -1.02 5.59 -22.06
N SER A 529 -0.34 4.69 -21.33
CA SER A 529 -0.12 3.30 -21.77
C SER A 529 -1.34 2.39 -21.51
N ALA A 530 -2.07 2.64 -20.43
CA ALA A 530 -3.43 2.15 -20.20
C ALA A 530 -4.44 3.25 -20.54
N ARG A 531 -5.72 2.89 -20.59
CA ARG A 531 -6.76 3.91 -20.74
C ARG A 531 -6.98 4.63 -19.41
N THR A 532 -6.91 5.95 -19.44
CA THR A 532 -6.88 6.78 -18.23
C THR A 532 -8.05 7.76 -18.20
N THR A 533 -8.75 7.78 -17.07
CA THR A 533 -9.85 8.71 -16.78
C THR A 533 -9.33 9.84 -15.87
N PRO A 534 -9.32 11.10 -16.34
CA PRO A 534 -9.06 12.25 -15.49
C PRO A 534 -10.24 12.54 -14.55
N PHE A 535 -9.95 13.10 -13.39
CA PHE A 535 -10.95 13.56 -12.41
C PHE A 535 -10.71 15.00 -11.99
N ARG A 536 -11.78 15.78 -11.92
CA ARG A 536 -11.79 17.15 -11.40
C ARG A 536 -12.66 17.20 -10.15
N TYR A 537 -12.10 17.69 -9.05
CA TYR A 537 -12.73 17.84 -7.75
C TYR A 537 -12.98 19.32 -7.49
N ILE A 538 -14.24 19.72 -7.38
CA ILE A 538 -14.65 21.11 -7.21
C ILE A 538 -15.21 21.28 -5.80
N GLY A 539 -14.47 21.94 -4.93
CA GLY A 539 -14.93 22.31 -3.59
C GLY A 539 -15.93 23.46 -3.69
N ARG A 540 -17.11 23.29 -3.10
CA ARG A 540 -18.20 24.26 -3.21
C ARG A 540 -19.14 24.20 -2.01
N VAL A 541 -19.88 25.28 -1.76
CA VAL A 541 -20.95 25.32 -0.76
C VAL A 541 -22.20 25.83 -1.43
N GLY A 542 -23.11 24.92 -1.75
CA GLY A 542 -24.23 25.25 -2.63
C GLY A 542 -23.69 25.70 -3.99
N THR A 543 -23.98 26.92 -4.42
CA THR A 543 -23.46 27.48 -5.69
C THR A 543 -22.13 28.22 -5.57
N ASN A 544 -21.64 28.48 -4.36
CA ASN A 544 -20.36 29.17 -4.15
C ASN A 544 -19.19 28.20 -4.37
N ILE A 545 -18.29 28.47 -5.30
CA ILE A 545 -17.09 27.66 -5.55
C ILE A 545 -15.96 28.16 -4.64
N ILE A 546 -15.20 27.26 -4.02
CA ILE A 546 -14.05 27.61 -3.16
C ILE A 546 -12.73 27.36 -3.89
N GLY A 547 -12.68 26.32 -4.71
CA GLY A 547 -11.49 25.92 -5.47
C GLY A 547 -11.71 24.63 -6.23
N SER A 548 -10.79 24.31 -7.13
CA SER A 548 -10.76 23.01 -7.78
C SER A 548 -9.38 22.37 -7.79
N TYR A 549 -9.37 21.06 -7.71
CA TYR A 549 -8.21 20.21 -7.91
C TYR A 549 -8.49 19.29 -9.10
N MET A 550 -7.61 19.24 -10.10
CA MET A 550 -7.73 18.29 -11.20
C MET A 550 -6.49 17.42 -11.30
N ASN A 551 -6.72 16.12 -11.43
CA ASN A 551 -5.68 15.14 -11.67
C ASN A 551 -5.96 14.45 -13.01
N PRO A 552 -5.10 14.61 -14.02
CA PRO A 552 -5.31 13.99 -15.32
C PRO A 552 -5.03 12.47 -15.29
N GLY A 553 -4.48 11.95 -14.20
CA GLY A 553 -3.83 10.64 -14.11
C GLY A 553 -2.45 10.67 -14.73
N ASP A 554 -1.87 9.50 -14.93
CA ASP A 554 -0.64 9.35 -15.72
C ASP A 554 -0.92 9.74 -17.16
N MET A 555 -0.02 10.52 -17.78
CA MET A 555 -0.35 11.18 -19.03
C MET A 555 0.80 11.35 -20.02
N ARG A 556 0.41 11.42 -21.29
CA ARG A 556 1.18 11.96 -22.41
C ARG A 556 0.24 12.73 -23.33
N PHE A 557 0.80 13.52 -24.25
CA PHE A 557 0.01 14.27 -25.23
C PHE A 557 0.12 13.65 -26.62
N GLY A 558 1.34 13.32 -27.05
CA GLY A 558 1.65 12.75 -28.34
C GLY A 558 1.82 13.81 -29.44
N LYS A 559 2.89 13.69 -30.23
CA LYS A 559 3.19 14.60 -31.35
C LYS A 559 2.11 14.59 -32.45
N TYR A 560 1.41 13.46 -32.60
CA TYR A 560 0.38 13.27 -33.63
C TYR A 560 -0.79 14.26 -33.52
N GLU A 561 -1.05 14.83 -32.33
CA GLU A 561 -2.05 15.89 -32.14
C GLU A 561 -1.63 17.21 -32.79
N GLN A 562 -0.34 17.52 -32.81
CA GLN A 562 0.16 18.71 -33.51
C GLN A 562 0.29 18.49 -35.01
N GLU A 563 0.61 17.26 -35.42
CA GLU A 563 0.79 16.90 -36.83
C GLU A 563 -0.54 16.62 -37.55
N GLY A 564 -1.66 16.60 -36.83
CA GLY A 564 -2.99 16.38 -37.42
C GLY A 564 -3.15 14.97 -37.94
N TYR A 565 -2.65 13.95 -37.22
CA TYR A 565 -2.79 12.56 -37.65
C TYR A 565 -4.27 12.14 -37.73
N GLU A 566 -4.72 11.85 -38.95
CA GLU A 566 -6.10 11.43 -39.27
C GLU A 566 -6.30 9.91 -39.26
N GLY A 567 -5.23 9.12 -39.06
CA GLY A 567 -5.32 7.66 -39.02
C GLY A 567 -6.00 7.11 -37.75
N PRO A 568 -6.38 5.82 -37.74
CA PRO A 568 -7.04 5.19 -36.61
C PRO A 568 -6.12 5.14 -35.38
N LYS A 569 -6.39 5.99 -34.40
CA LYS A 569 -5.63 6.09 -33.15
C LYS A 569 -5.94 4.90 -32.21
N PRO A 570 -4.95 4.34 -31.52
CA PRO A 570 -5.22 3.43 -30.40
C PRO A 570 -6.06 4.13 -29.32
N PRO A 571 -7.01 3.46 -28.64
CA PRO A 571 -7.94 4.06 -27.69
C PRO A 571 -7.28 4.66 -26.46
N ALA A 572 -6.20 4.06 -25.96
CA ALA A 572 -5.40 4.65 -24.87
C ALA A 572 -4.49 5.78 -25.36
N SER A 573 -4.63 6.22 -26.62
CA SER A 573 -4.01 7.43 -27.17
C SER A 573 -5.05 8.52 -27.49
N TRP A 574 -6.30 8.37 -27.04
CA TRP A 574 -7.32 9.39 -27.24
C TRP A 574 -7.21 10.51 -26.20
N LEU A 575 -7.46 11.75 -26.64
CA LEU A 575 -7.43 12.97 -25.83
C LEU A 575 -8.75 13.75 -25.97
N ASP A 576 -9.47 13.96 -24.87
CA ASP A 576 -10.67 14.79 -24.85
C ASP A 576 -10.34 16.28 -24.72
N ARG A 577 -9.96 16.91 -25.84
CA ARG A 577 -9.54 18.32 -25.81
C ARG A 577 -10.64 19.26 -25.35
N GLU A 578 -11.90 18.96 -25.65
CA GLU A 578 -13.01 19.84 -25.31
C GLU A 578 -13.33 19.76 -23.82
N TRP A 579 -13.29 18.57 -23.21
CA TRP A 579 -13.44 18.42 -21.76
C TRP A 579 -12.35 19.19 -20.99
N PHE A 580 -11.09 19.07 -21.40
CA PHE A 580 -9.98 19.79 -20.75
C PHE A 580 -10.09 21.31 -20.94
N LYS A 581 -10.36 21.80 -22.15
CA LYS A 581 -10.49 23.25 -22.41
C LYS A 581 -11.65 23.89 -21.68
N ARG A 582 -12.75 23.15 -21.52
CA ARG A 582 -13.97 23.66 -20.91
C ARG A 582 -13.75 24.03 -19.43
N GLY A 583 -12.82 23.36 -18.74
CA GLY A 583 -12.47 23.71 -17.36
C GLY A 583 -13.71 23.72 -16.44
N LEU A 584 -13.79 24.71 -15.56
CA LEU A 584 -14.93 24.90 -14.65
C LEU A 584 -16.22 25.34 -15.34
N ARG A 585 -16.15 25.82 -16.59
CA ARG A 585 -17.35 26.26 -17.35
C ARG A 585 -18.34 25.12 -17.58
N GLY A 586 -17.85 23.88 -17.60
CA GLY A 586 -18.71 22.70 -17.76
C GLY A 586 -19.74 22.60 -16.64
N LEU A 587 -19.43 23.10 -15.45
CA LEU A 587 -20.36 23.14 -14.33
C LEU A 587 -21.48 24.16 -14.56
N ALA A 588 -21.16 25.36 -15.07
CA ALA A 588 -22.15 26.41 -15.34
C ALA A 588 -23.04 26.12 -16.57
N GLU A 589 -22.56 25.34 -17.53
CA GLU A 589 -23.42 24.83 -18.62
C GLU A 589 -24.56 23.95 -18.09
N ARG A 590 -24.38 23.32 -16.93
CA ARG A 590 -25.36 22.42 -16.30
C ARG A 590 -26.17 23.07 -15.19
N GLU A 591 -25.57 24.03 -14.47
CA GLU A 591 -26.19 24.74 -13.36
C GLU A 591 -26.20 26.25 -13.62
N ALA A 592 -27.35 26.77 -14.07
CA ALA A 592 -27.50 28.18 -14.46
C ALA A 592 -27.37 29.19 -13.30
N ASP A 593 -27.49 28.73 -12.06
CA ASP A 593 -27.44 29.57 -10.86
C ASP A 593 -26.01 29.80 -10.33
N ILE A 594 -25.00 29.20 -10.97
CA ILE A 594 -23.59 29.46 -10.65
C ILE A 594 -23.17 30.78 -11.28
N ASP A 595 -22.50 31.63 -10.50
CA ASP A 595 -21.99 32.89 -11.01
C ASP A 595 -20.96 32.63 -12.11
N ALA A 596 -21.21 33.18 -13.30
CA ALA A 596 -20.32 33.05 -14.45
C ALA A 596 -18.88 33.49 -14.12
N LYS A 597 -18.69 34.44 -13.19
CA LYS A 597 -17.34 34.87 -12.79
C LYS A 597 -16.55 33.78 -12.04
N ASP A 598 -17.24 32.86 -11.35
CA ASP A 598 -16.61 31.80 -10.56
C ASP A 598 -16.14 30.63 -11.42
N VAL A 599 -16.76 30.47 -12.60
CA VAL A 599 -16.48 29.40 -13.56
C VAL A 599 -15.86 29.87 -14.87
N ASP A 600 -15.74 31.19 -15.12
CA ASP A 600 -15.03 31.75 -16.29
C ASP A 600 -13.50 31.71 -16.12
N ARG A 601 -13.00 30.58 -15.63
CA ARG A 601 -11.58 30.28 -15.49
C ARG A 601 -11.32 28.78 -15.55
N GLN A 602 -10.05 28.42 -15.63
CA GLN A 602 -9.59 27.04 -15.61
C GLN A 602 -9.52 26.51 -14.17
N ASP A 603 -9.06 25.27 -14.03
CA ASP A 603 -8.85 24.64 -12.73
C ASP A 603 -7.88 25.43 -11.83
N THR A 604 -8.19 25.51 -10.54
CA THR A 604 -7.36 26.24 -9.56
C THR A 604 -6.00 25.57 -9.39
N LEU A 605 -5.99 24.27 -9.10
CA LEU A 605 -4.78 23.47 -8.96
C LEU A 605 -4.83 22.25 -9.88
N VAL A 606 -3.72 22.00 -10.58
CA VAL A 606 -3.54 20.79 -11.40
C VAL A 606 -2.21 20.11 -11.11
N ASP A 607 -2.27 18.81 -10.87
CA ASP A 607 -1.09 17.94 -10.83
C ASP A 607 -0.71 17.48 -12.25
N PHE A 608 0.58 17.55 -12.59
CA PHE A 608 1.14 17.05 -13.84
C PHE A 608 2.04 15.85 -13.56
N ASP A 609 1.81 14.74 -14.26
CA ASP A 609 2.76 13.62 -14.33
C ASP A 609 4.08 14.09 -14.97
N VAL A 610 5.17 13.99 -14.22
CA VAL A 610 6.50 14.44 -14.64
C VAL A 610 7.53 13.31 -14.76
N THR A 611 7.06 12.05 -14.76
CA THR A 611 7.91 10.85 -14.76
C THR A 611 9.00 10.89 -15.84
N SER A 612 8.68 11.43 -17.03
CA SER A 612 9.59 11.48 -18.18
C SER A 612 10.05 12.90 -18.56
N VAL A 613 9.85 13.91 -17.71
CA VAL A 613 10.22 15.32 -18.01
C VAL A 613 11.71 15.53 -18.34
N LYS A 614 12.58 14.64 -17.86
CA LYS A 614 14.03 14.72 -18.14
C LYS A 614 14.37 14.44 -19.61
N LYS A 615 13.48 13.78 -20.35
CA LYS A 615 13.62 13.52 -21.79
C LYS A 615 13.11 14.73 -22.56
N ARG A 616 13.97 15.29 -23.43
CA ARG A 616 13.62 16.43 -24.28
C ARG A 616 12.74 15.98 -25.45
N GLY A 617 12.00 16.92 -26.02
CA GLY A 617 11.17 16.67 -27.20
C GLY A 617 9.90 15.90 -26.88
N TRP A 618 9.34 15.23 -27.89
CA TRP A 618 8.12 14.44 -27.81
C TRP A 618 8.42 12.98 -27.47
N ALA A 619 7.51 12.33 -26.76
CA ALA A 619 7.53 10.87 -26.66
C ALA A 619 7.20 10.24 -28.03
N VAL A 620 7.83 9.10 -28.33
CA VAL A 620 7.47 8.27 -29.50
C VAL A 620 6.02 7.85 -29.35
N THR A 621 5.24 7.94 -30.43
CA THR A 621 3.81 7.64 -30.45
C THR A 621 3.56 6.16 -30.78
N GLU A 622 2.43 5.60 -30.34
CA GLU A 622 2.12 4.19 -30.66
C GLU A 622 1.95 3.91 -32.16
N PRO A 623 1.38 4.80 -32.99
CA PRO A 623 1.40 4.64 -34.44
C PRO A 623 2.82 4.55 -35.04
N GLU A 624 3.77 5.36 -34.56
CA GLU A 624 5.17 5.25 -34.98
C GLU A 624 5.77 3.91 -34.57
N VAL A 625 5.44 3.42 -33.38
CA VAL A 625 5.89 2.10 -32.93
C VAL A 625 5.29 0.97 -33.77
N GLU A 626 4.00 1.03 -34.09
CA GLU A 626 3.32 0.07 -34.97
C GLU A 626 4.04 -0.01 -36.32
N GLN A 627 4.30 1.15 -36.95
CA GLN A 627 5.04 1.23 -38.20
C GLN A 627 6.45 0.62 -38.07
N ASN A 628 7.22 1.03 -37.06
CA ASN A 628 8.59 0.57 -36.87
C ASN A 628 8.65 -0.95 -36.58
N MET A 629 7.68 -1.48 -35.82
CA MET A 629 7.54 -2.91 -35.56
C MET A 629 7.19 -3.68 -36.83
N ASN A 630 6.30 -3.16 -37.68
CA ASN A 630 5.99 -3.77 -38.97
C ASN A 630 7.20 -3.82 -39.91
N GLU A 631 7.96 -2.73 -40.01
CA GLU A 631 9.21 -2.68 -40.78
C GLU A 631 10.21 -3.73 -40.27
N LEU A 632 10.40 -3.80 -38.94
CA LEU A 632 11.35 -4.72 -38.32
C LEU A 632 10.94 -6.19 -38.48
N LEU A 633 9.68 -6.50 -38.16
CA LEU A 633 9.18 -7.88 -38.17
C LEU A 633 8.94 -8.41 -39.59
N GLY A 634 8.65 -7.55 -40.56
CA GLY A 634 8.51 -7.94 -41.97
C GLY A 634 9.84 -7.98 -42.70
N GLY A 635 10.71 -6.98 -42.50
CA GLY A 635 11.95 -6.83 -43.25
C GLY A 635 13.13 -7.63 -42.70
N VAL A 636 13.25 -7.77 -41.38
CA VAL A 636 14.41 -8.44 -40.75
C VAL A 636 14.03 -9.82 -40.24
N PHE A 637 12.91 -9.92 -39.52
CA PHE A 637 12.47 -11.13 -38.82
C PHE A 637 11.25 -11.82 -39.46
N GLY A 638 11.03 -11.59 -40.76
CA GLY A 638 9.89 -12.14 -41.50
C GLY A 638 9.81 -13.67 -41.44
N ASP A 639 10.95 -14.36 -41.30
CA ASP A 639 11.07 -15.82 -41.22
C ASP A 639 11.12 -16.39 -39.79
N LYS A 640 10.96 -15.56 -38.76
CA LYS A 640 11.13 -15.95 -37.35
C LYS A 640 9.84 -15.86 -36.55
N GLY A 641 9.70 -16.68 -35.52
CA GLY A 641 8.68 -16.52 -34.47
C GLY A 641 9.07 -15.43 -33.49
N ILE A 642 8.08 -14.72 -32.95
CA ILE A 642 8.33 -13.56 -32.09
C ILE A 642 7.82 -13.84 -30.68
N LEU A 643 8.71 -13.76 -29.69
CA LEU A 643 8.32 -13.67 -28.28
C LEU A 643 8.31 -12.20 -27.90
N LEU A 644 7.12 -11.64 -27.71
CA LEU A 644 6.95 -10.21 -27.40
C LEU A 644 6.81 -10.03 -25.88
N ALA A 645 7.89 -9.64 -25.22
CA ALA A 645 7.86 -9.31 -23.80
C ALA A 645 7.32 -7.89 -23.58
N MET A 646 6.24 -7.77 -22.82
CA MET A 646 5.54 -6.52 -22.55
C MET A 646 5.02 -6.44 -21.11
N ILE A 647 4.77 -5.22 -20.62
CA ILE A 647 3.96 -5.01 -19.41
C ILE A 647 2.51 -5.33 -19.74
N SER A 648 1.90 -6.22 -18.94
CA SER A 648 0.55 -6.71 -19.20
C SER A 648 -0.53 -5.63 -19.11
N THR A 649 -0.32 -4.58 -18.32
CA THR A 649 -1.29 -3.49 -18.16
C THR A 649 -1.23 -2.47 -19.30
N ASN A 650 -0.27 -2.54 -20.22
CA ASN A 650 -0.14 -1.65 -21.37
C ASN A 650 -1.16 -2.03 -22.48
N ASP A 651 -2.33 -1.40 -22.45
CA ASP A 651 -3.41 -1.62 -23.40
C ASP A 651 -2.99 -1.27 -24.84
N ASN A 652 -2.31 -0.14 -25.00
CA ASN A 652 -1.81 0.31 -26.30
C ASN A 652 -0.90 -0.73 -26.93
N ARG A 653 0.07 -1.26 -26.17
CA ARG A 653 1.01 -2.26 -26.67
C ARG A 653 0.32 -3.56 -27.08
N TYR A 654 -0.69 -3.98 -26.32
CA TYR A 654 -1.44 -5.19 -26.65
C TYR A 654 -2.18 -5.01 -27.97
N GLU A 655 -2.79 -3.85 -28.19
CA GLU A 655 -3.44 -3.51 -29.45
C GLU A 655 -2.44 -3.36 -30.60
N THR A 656 -1.33 -2.66 -30.40
CA THR A 656 -0.24 -2.56 -31.39
C THR A 656 0.25 -3.95 -31.80
N ALA A 657 0.43 -4.87 -30.84
CA ALA A 657 0.82 -6.25 -31.13
C ALA A 657 -0.23 -6.99 -31.98
N LEU A 658 -1.52 -6.78 -31.72
CA LEU A 658 -2.62 -7.33 -32.51
C LEU A 658 -2.64 -6.79 -33.94
N ARG A 659 -2.44 -5.47 -34.11
CA ARG A 659 -2.40 -4.81 -35.42
C ARG A 659 -1.21 -5.27 -36.23
N VAL A 660 -0.02 -5.28 -35.63
CA VAL A 660 1.21 -5.80 -36.24
C VAL A 660 1.06 -7.28 -36.59
N ALA A 661 0.48 -8.11 -35.71
CA ALA A 661 0.25 -9.52 -36.02
C ALA A 661 -0.66 -9.67 -37.25
N THR A 662 -1.74 -8.92 -37.30
CA THR A 662 -2.71 -8.94 -38.41
C THR A 662 -2.06 -8.46 -39.72
N GLU A 663 -1.28 -7.39 -39.65
CA GLU A 663 -0.55 -6.83 -40.77
C GLU A 663 0.48 -7.78 -41.36
N GLN A 664 1.20 -8.50 -40.50
CA GLN A 664 2.27 -9.40 -40.91
C GLN A 664 1.77 -10.82 -41.23
N GLY A 665 0.46 -11.09 -41.21
CA GLY A 665 -0.05 -12.43 -41.47
C GLY A 665 0.25 -13.44 -40.34
N ARG A 666 0.45 -12.95 -39.11
CA ARG A 666 0.86 -13.72 -37.94
C ARG A 666 -0.31 -13.98 -36.99
N ASN A 667 -0.30 -15.15 -36.37
CA ASN A 667 -1.20 -15.52 -35.29
C ASN A 667 -0.62 -15.08 -33.94
N MET A 668 -1.48 -14.60 -33.04
CA MET A 668 -1.09 -14.19 -31.70
C MET A 668 -1.71 -15.10 -30.64
N PHE A 669 -0.92 -15.57 -29.67
CA PHE A 669 -1.41 -16.29 -28.48
C PHE A 669 -0.59 -15.97 -27.23
N GLU A 670 -1.23 -15.83 -26.08
CA GLU A 670 -0.60 -15.29 -24.87
C GLU A 670 -0.07 -16.38 -23.92
N VAL A 671 1.08 -16.15 -23.29
CA VAL A 671 1.62 -17.05 -22.26
C VAL A 671 2.05 -16.27 -21.02
N GLY A 672 1.30 -16.47 -19.93
CA GLY A 672 1.58 -15.86 -18.63
C GLY A 672 0.33 -15.26 -18.01
N ALA A 673 0.12 -15.50 -16.71
CA ALA A 673 -1.15 -15.19 -16.05
C ALA A 673 -1.58 -13.71 -16.20
N ALA A 674 -0.64 -12.76 -16.13
CA ALA A 674 -0.97 -11.35 -16.20
C ALA A 674 -1.38 -10.89 -17.61
N VAL A 675 -0.71 -11.35 -18.67
CA VAL A 675 -1.10 -11.03 -20.05
C VAL A 675 -2.37 -11.79 -20.47
N GLU A 676 -2.56 -13.01 -19.96
CA GLU A 676 -3.82 -13.77 -20.12
C GLU A 676 -5.00 -13.06 -19.46
N ASP A 677 -4.79 -12.33 -18.36
CA ASP A 677 -5.82 -11.54 -17.71
C ASP A 677 -6.20 -10.30 -18.52
N THR A 678 -5.23 -9.59 -19.07
CA THR A 678 -5.47 -8.48 -20.00
C THR A 678 -6.29 -8.96 -21.20
N ALA A 679 -5.88 -10.09 -21.80
CA ALA A 679 -6.64 -10.73 -22.86
C ALA A 679 -8.07 -11.02 -22.36
N ARG A 680 -8.26 -11.61 -21.18
CA ARG A 680 -9.58 -11.91 -20.62
C ARG A 680 -10.48 -10.68 -20.44
N ILE A 681 -9.93 -9.55 -19.99
CA ILE A 681 -10.66 -8.27 -19.88
C ILE A 681 -11.11 -7.82 -21.27
N ASN A 682 -10.17 -7.77 -22.21
CA ASN A 682 -10.39 -7.35 -23.59
C ASN A 682 -11.38 -8.27 -24.33
N ASN A 683 -11.50 -9.53 -23.93
CA ASN A 683 -12.48 -10.46 -24.48
C ASN A 683 -13.92 -10.22 -24.02
N ILE A 684 -14.10 -9.65 -22.83
CA ILE A 684 -15.43 -9.38 -22.28
C ILE A 684 -15.92 -8.03 -22.78
N LEU A 685 -15.03 -7.05 -22.78
CA LEU A 685 -15.39 -5.67 -23.10
C LEU A 685 -15.21 -5.36 -24.58
N GLY A 686 -14.18 -5.94 -25.22
CA GLY A 686 -13.68 -5.56 -26.54
C GLY A 686 -12.37 -4.77 -26.42
N VAL A 687 -11.44 -4.96 -27.37
CA VAL A 687 -10.16 -4.19 -27.42
C VAL A 687 -10.39 -2.72 -27.75
N ASN A 688 -11.59 -2.32 -28.22
CA ASN A 688 -11.92 -0.92 -28.47
C ASN A 688 -13.42 -0.63 -28.26
N TYR A 689 -13.94 -0.95 -27.08
CA TYR A 689 -15.39 -0.91 -26.80
C TYR A 689 -16.01 0.50 -26.69
N LYS A 690 -15.20 1.57 -26.82
CA LYS A 690 -15.66 2.97 -26.78
C LYS A 690 -15.39 3.77 -28.06
N ALA A 691 -14.55 3.31 -29.00
CA ALA A 691 -14.54 3.90 -30.33
C ALA A 691 -15.78 3.40 -31.08
N VAL A 692 -16.87 4.13 -30.90
CA VAL A 692 -18.05 4.03 -31.74
C VAL A 692 -17.72 4.73 -33.04
N GLU A 693 -17.51 3.97 -34.11
CA GLU A 693 -18.12 4.25 -35.42
C GLU A 693 -18.53 2.91 -36.07
N PRO A 694 -19.58 2.90 -36.90
CA PRO A 694 -20.85 2.29 -36.57
C PRO A 694 -20.94 0.82 -37.00
N GLN A 695 -21.17 -0.09 -36.05
CA GLN A 695 -22.29 -1.03 -36.07
C GLN A 695 -22.30 -1.89 -34.80
N GLU A 696 -23.50 -2.32 -34.43
CA GLU A 696 -23.88 -2.98 -33.19
C GLU A 696 -23.07 -4.27 -32.90
N SER A 697 -21.89 -4.14 -32.29
CA SER A 697 -21.33 -5.05 -31.27
C SER A 697 -19.87 -4.70 -31.01
N GLY A 698 -19.47 -4.56 -29.74
CA GLY A 698 -18.10 -4.28 -29.30
C GLY A 698 -17.10 -5.41 -29.55
N ASN A 699 -17.06 -5.95 -30.77
CA ASN A 699 -16.31 -7.14 -31.13
C ASN A 699 -14.99 -6.75 -31.83
N ILE A 700 -13.85 -7.07 -31.19
CA ILE A 700 -12.51 -6.93 -31.77
C ILE A 700 -12.41 -7.55 -33.17
N GLN A 701 -13.17 -8.62 -33.44
CA GLN A 701 -13.19 -9.29 -34.74
C GLN A 701 -13.67 -8.37 -35.86
N LEU A 702 -14.64 -7.48 -35.60
CA LEU A 702 -15.12 -6.52 -36.62
C LEU A 702 -14.03 -5.53 -37.01
N TYR A 703 -13.22 -5.10 -36.04
CA TYR A 703 -12.07 -4.23 -36.31
C TYR A 703 -11.00 -4.97 -37.13
N LEU A 704 -10.66 -6.21 -36.75
CA LEU A 704 -9.69 -7.01 -37.49
C LEU A 704 -10.17 -7.36 -38.91
N ASP A 705 -11.47 -7.66 -39.07
CA ASP A 705 -12.10 -7.89 -40.36
C ASP A 705 -12.04 -6.63 -41.23
N HIS A 706 -12.34 -5.46 -40.66
CA HIS A 706 -12.23 -4.18 -41.37
C HIS A 706 -10.80 -3.89 -41.84
N VAL A 707 -9.78 -4.13 -40.99
CA VAL A 707 -8.37 -3.97 -41.37
C VAL A 707 -8.00 -4.92 -42.52
N TYR A 708 -8.41 -6.19 -42.42
CA TYR A 708 -8.15 -7.18 -43.46
C TYR A 708 -8.83 -6.78 -44.79
N ASP A 709 -10.11 -6.40 -44.75
CA ASP A 709 -10.90 -6.04 -45.92
C ASP A 709 -10.37 -4.75 -46.57
N THR A 710 -9.94 -3.78 -45.77
CA THR A 710 -9.32 -2.54 -46.27
C THR A 710 -8.02 -2.82 -47.01
N LYS A 711 -7.18 -3.73 -46.49
CA LYS A 711 -5.93 -4.14 -47.16
C LYS A 711 -6.18 -4.90 -48.44
N LEU A 712 -7.14 -5.83 -48.41
CA LEU A 712 -7.53 -6.59 -49.58
C LEU A 712 -8.04 -5.64 -50.68
N ALA A 713 -8.86 -4.65 -50.32
CA ALA A 713 -9.37 -3.63 -51.24
C ALA A 713 -8.27 -2.70 -51.78
N ALA A 714 -7.34 -2.25 -50.92
CA ALA A 714 -6.21 -1.43 -51.33
C ALA A 714 -5.30 -2.17 -52.32
N LEU A 715 -4.93 -3.42 -52.01
CA LEU A 715 -4.15 -4.26 -52.90
C LEU A 715 -4.87 -4.51 -54.23
N LYS A 716 -6.18 -4.78 -54.18
CA LYS A 716 -7.00 -4.94 -55.39
C LYS A 716 -6.95 -3.69 -56.25
N THR A 717 -7.10 -2.52 -55.65
CA THR A 717 -7.05 -1.22 -56.33
C THR A 717 -5.68 -0.99 -56.97
N ASP A 718 -4.59 -1.23 -56.24
CA ASP A 718 -3.22 -1.10 -56.73
C ASP A 718 -2.94 -2.03 -57.93
N LEU A 719 -3.36 -3.29 -57.83
CA LEU A 719 -3.16 -4.29 -58.88
C LEU A 719 -4.03 -4.04 -60.10
N GLN A 720 -5.25 -3.51 -59.93
CA GLN A 720 -6.09 -3.04 -61.03
C GLN A 720 -5.44 -1.86 -61.75
N ALA A 721 -4.91 -0.89 -61.02
CA ALA A 721 -4.16 0.22 -61.59
C ALA A 721 -2.88 -0.25 -62.31
N GLU A 722 -2.13 -1.22 -61.75
CA GLU A 722 -0.97 -1.84 -62.41
C GLU A 722 -1.37 -2.57 -63.71
N LEU A 723 -2.50 -3.28 -63.70
CA LEU A 723 -3.03 -3.98 -64.86
C LEU A 723 -3.45 -3.02 -65.99
N GLU A 724 -4.08 -1.89 -65.64
CA GLU A 724 -4.47 -0.84 -66.56
C GLU A 724 -3.28 -0.07 -67.15
N ALA A 725 -2.26 0.21 -66.33
CA ALA A 725 -1.04 0.87 -66.76
C ALA A 725 -0.10 0.00 -67.62
N GLY A 726 -0.33 -1.32 -67.64
CA GLY A 726 0.52 -2.30 -68.32
C GLY A 726 1.59 -2.85 -67.37
N PRO A 727 1.41 -4.04 -66.79
CA PRO A 727 2.33 -4.60 -65.81
C PRO A 727 3.74 -4.79 -66.37
N ALA A 728 4.75 -4.66 -65.50
CA ALA A 728 6.14 -4.89 -65.88
C ALA A 728 6.36 -6.32 -66.45
N HIS A 729 7.38 -6.49 -67.29
CA HIS A 729 7.65 -7.76 -67.96
C HIS A 729 7.78 -8.91 -66.94
N GLY A 730 6.98 -9.97 -67.11
CA GLY A 730 6.93 -11.12 -66.21
C GLY A 730 5.94 -11.01 -65.04
N ARG A 731 5.37 -9.83 -64.75
CA ARG A 731 4.38 -9.64 -63.67
C ARG A 731 2.93 -9.81 -64.08
N LYS A 732 2.61 -9.83 -65.38
CA LYS A 732 1.21 -9.93 -65.86
C LYS A 732 0.46 -11.15 -65.28
N GLY A 733 1.09 -12.33 -65.28
CA GLY A 733 0.50 -13.54 -64.70
C GLY A 733 0.33 -13.44 -63.18
N LEU A 734 1.31 -12.86 -62.48
CA LEU A 734 1.25 -12.61 -61.03
C LEU A 734 0.06 -11.71 -60.67
N VAL A 735 -0.07 -10.57 -61.34
CA VAL A 735 -1.14 -9.58 -61.12
C VAL A 735 -2.52 -10.21 -61.37
N GLN A 736 -2.69 -10.91 -62.50
CA GLN A 736 -3.96 -11.56 -62.85
C GLN A 736 -4.33 -12.68 -61.87
N ASN A 737 -3.38 -13.55 -61.52
CA ASN A 737 -3.60 -14.60 -60.54
C ASN A 737 -3.99 -14.03 -59.17
N THR A 738 -3.34 -12.94 -58.75
CA THR A 738 -3.63 -12.31 -57.45
C THR A 738 -5.02 -11.70 -57.41
N LEU A 739 -5.43 -11.00 -58.47
CA LEU A 739 -6.79 -10.46 -58.59
C LEU A 739 -7.84 -11.59 -58.56
N GLU A 740 -7.59 -12.72 -59.23
CA GLU A 740 -8.49 -13.88 -59.17
C GLU A 740 -8.58 -14.49 -57.77
N VAL A 741 -7.46 -14.53 -57.03
CA VAL A 741 -7.46 -14.98 -55.63
C VAL A 741 -8.19 -13.99 -54.73
N ILE A 742 -8.02 -12.68 -54.93
CA ILE A 742 -8.76 -11.65 -54.19
C ILE A 742 -10.27 -11.81 -54.41
N ASP A 743 -10.72 -11.94 -55.66
CA ASP A 743 -12.14 -12.14 -55.98
C ASP A 743 -12.66 -13.45 -55.35
N TRP A 744 -11.86 -14.51 -55.31
CA TRP A 744 -12.21 -15.76 -54.64
C TRP A 744 -12.36 -15.59 -53.11
N ILE A 745 -11.48 -14.80 -52.48
CA ILE A 745 -11.56 -14.47 -51.05
C ILE A 745 -12.84 -13.67 -50.78
N GLU A 746 -13.10 -12.62 -51.55
CA GLU A 746 -14.29 -11.77 -51.41
C GLU A 746 -15.58 -12.58 -51.60
N GLN A 747 -15.69 -13.40 -52.66
CA GLN A 747 -16.88 -14.23 -52.91
C GLN A 747 -17.18 -15.20 -51.75
N ARG A 748 -16.14 -15.77 -51.15
CA ARG A 748 -16.31 -16.71 -50.03
C ARG A 748 -16.59 -16.01 -48.70
N ARG A 749 -16.09 -14.79 -48.49
CA ARG A 749 -16.43 -13.95 -47.34
C ARG A 749 -17.86 -13.37 -47.45
N HIS A 750 -18.27 -12.90 -48.62
CA HIS A 750 -19.58 -12.26 -48.84
C HIS A 750 -20.75 -13.24 -49.08
N GLY A 751 -20.52 -14.40 -49.70
CA GLY A 751 -21.58 -15.37 -50.06
C GLY A 751 -22.37 -15.99 -48.90
N TYR A 752 -22.00 -15.69 -47.63
CA TYR A 752 -22.67 -16.18 -46.43
C TYR A 752 -23.44 -15.13 -45.64
N MET A 753 -23.30 -13.83 -45.97
CA MET A 753 -24.04 -12.75 -45.29
C MET A 753 -25.48 -12.56 -45.80
N GLU A 754 -25.84 -13.10 -46.97
CA GLU A 754 -27.15 -12.88 -47.60
C GLU A 754 -28.20 -13.97 -47.36
N ASN A 755 -27.94 -15.03 -46.57
CA ASN A 755 -28.94 -16.10 -46.35
C ASN A 755 -29.29 -16.31 -44.85
N PRO A 756 -30.35 -15.65 -44.34
CA PRO A 756 -30.71 -15.67 -42.92
C PRO A 756 -31.52 -16.91 -42.48
N SER A 757 -31.75 -17.88 -43.37
CA SER A 757 -32.54 -19.08 -43.07
C SER A 757 -31.64 -20.30 -42.83
N PHE A 758 -31.29 -20.57 -41.56
CA PHE A 758 -30.72 -21.87 -41.19
C PHE A 758 -31.27 -22.34 -39.85
N GLU A 759 -32.16 -23.32 -39.90
CA GLU A 759 -32.71 -23.99 -38.72
C GLU A 759 -31.62 -24.81 -38.01
N PRO A 760 -31.56 -24.77 -36.66
CA PRO A 760 -30.56 -25.50 -35.90
C PRO A 760 -30.97 -26.96 -35.74
N GLY A 761 -30.44 -27.84 -36.59
CA GLY A 761 -30.47 -29.28 -36.32
C GLY A 761 -30.41 -30.19 -37.53
N VAL A 762 -29.25 -30.31 -38.19
CA VAL A 762 -28.89 -31.54 -38.94
C VAL A 762 -27.36 -31.70 -38.93
N ASP A 763 -26.91 -32.83 -38.39
CA ASP A 763 -25.50 -33.26 -38.38
C ASP A 763 -24.96 -33.47 -39.82
N SER A 764 -23.89 -32.75 -40.18
CA SER A 764 -22.94 -33.18 -41.20
C SER A 764 -21.56 -32.52 -41.02
N PRO A 765 -20.46 -33.29 -40.86
CA PRO A 765 -19.10 -32.76 -40.71
C PRO A 765 -18.47 -32.19 -42.00
N SER A 766 -19.16 -32.19 -43.15
CA SER A 766 -18.53 -31.92 -44.45
C SER A 766 -19.01 -30.65 -45.17
N ARG A 767 -19.66 -29.70 -44.48
CA ARG A 767 -20.20 -28.45 -45.07
C ARG A 767 -20.05 -27.21 -44.17
N ALA A 768 -18.95 -27.10 -43.44
CA ALA A 768 -18.60 -25.88 -42.71
C ALA A 768 -17.52 -25.13 -43.50
N THR A 769 -17.87 -24.01 -44.13
CA THR A 769 -16.86 -23.13 -44.72
C THR A 769 -17.38 -21.70 -44.65
N LEU A 770 -16.74 -20.89 -43.80
CA LEU A 770 -16.86 -19.43 -43.70
C LEU A 770 -18.23 -18.85 -43.30
N LYS A 771 -18.94 -19.47 -42.36
CA LYS A 771 -19.77 -18.63 -41.46
C LYS A 771 -18.83 -17.80 -40.61
N THR A 772 -19.23 -16.56 -40.30
CA THR A 772 -18.59 -15.68 -39.31
C THR A 772 -18.05 -16.52 -38.16
N LEU A 773 -16.72 -16.53 -38.01
CA LEU A 773 -15.91 -17.20 -36.98
C LEU A 773 -16.18 -16.63 -35.57
N VAL A 774 -17.43 -16.23 -35.30
CA VAL A 774 -17.85 -15.25 -34.30
C VAL A 774 -18.49 -15.95 -33.11
N GLY A 775 -18.04 -15.59 -31.90
CA GLY A 775 -18.67 -15.98 -30.64
C GLY A 775 -18.30 -17.37 -30.09
N ARG A 776 -17.36 -18.11 -30.71
CA ARG A 776 -16.90 -19.41 -30.22
C ARG A 776 -15.54 -19.31 -29.52
N PRO A 777 -15.29 -20.09 -28.44
CA PRO A 777 -13.98 -20.13 -27.81
C PRO A 777 -12.92 -20.65 -28.79
N SER A 778 -11.75 -20.01 -28.75
CA SER A 778 -10.57 -20.13 -29.64
C SER A 778 -10.13 -21.52 -30.11
N HIS A 779 -10.38 -22.57 -29.33
CA HIS A 779 -10.01 -23.93 -29.71
C HIS A 779 -10.86 -24.50 -30.86
N TYR A 780 -12.00 -23.87 -31.18
CA TYR A 780 -12.81 -24.22 -32.34
C TYR A 780 -12.38 -23.49 -33.63
N LEU A 781 -11.76 -22.31 -33.53
CA LEU A 781 -11.52 -21.43 -34.68
C LEU A 781 -10.20 -21.74 -35.42
N TYR A 782 -9.16 -22.18 -34.72
CA TYR A 782 -7.87 -22.50 -35.35
C TYR A 782 -7.94 -23.64 -36.37
N PRO A 783 -8.61 -24.78 -36.09
CA PRO A 783 -8.77 -25.84 -37.10
C PRO A 783 -9.53 -25.35 -38.34
N GLU A 784 -10.55 -24.50 -38.16
CA GLU A 784 -11.34 -23.92 -39.25
C GLU A 784 -10.51 -22.93 -40.09
N MET A 785 -9.71 -22.07 -39.45
CA MET A 785 -8.74 -21.21 -40.15
C MET A 785 -7.71 -22.04 -40.91
N ARG A 786 -7.08 -23.03 -40.27
CA ARG A 786 -6.05 -23.87 -40.93
C ARG A 786 -6.64 -24.58 -42.16
N ALA A 787 -7.92 -24.97 -42.12
CA ALA A 787 -8.62 -25.51 -43.27
C ALA A 787 -8.87 -24.46 -44.37
N ALA A 788 -9.25 -23.22 -44.03
CA ALA A 788 -9.41 -22.13 -44.99
C ALA A 788 -8.08 -21.75 -45.67
N ASP A 789 -7.00 -21.69 -44.90
CA ASP A 789 -5.65 -21.47 -45.39
C ASP A 789 -5.18 -22.58 -46.33
N ALA A 790 -5.46 -23.85 -46.00
CA ALA A 790 -5.16 -24.96 -46.88
C ALA A 790 -5.92 -24.86 -48.21
N GLN A 791 -7.17 -24.37 -48.19
CA GLN A 791 -7.95 -24.12 -49.41
C GLN A 791 -7.40 -22.94 -50.22
N LEU A 792 -6.92 -21.88 -49.55
CA LEU A 792 -6.27 -20.74 -50.22
C LEU A 792 -4.96 -21.18 -50.87
N ALA A 793 -4.14 -21.94 -50.15
CA ALA A 793 -2.90 -22.52 -50.69
C ALA A 793 -3.19 -23.41 -51.90
N GLN A 794 -4.21 -24.27 -51.83
CA GLN A 794 -4.66 -25.06 -52.97
C GLN A 794 -5.08 -24.18 -54.16
N LYS A 795 -5.83 -23.10 -53.92
CA LYS A 795 -6.25 -22.17 -54.99
C LYS A 795 -5.05 -21.45 -55.61
N ILE A 796 -4.04 -21.09 -54.82
CA ILE A 796 -2.79 -20.50 -55.29
C ILE A 796 -2.01 -21.51 -56.15
N ASP A 797 -1.93 -22.77 -55.71
CA ASP A 797 -1.28 -23.85 -56.47
C ASP A 797 -1.98 -24.13 -57.81
N GLU A 798 -3.32 -24.12 -57.83
CA GLU A 798 -4.13 -24.25 -59.06
C GLU A 798 -3.81 -23.15 -60.10
N LEU A 799 -3.39 -21.98 -59.64
CA LEU A 799 -2.99 -20.83 -60.47
C LEU A 799 -1.49 -20.81 -60.82
N GLY A 800 -0.77 -21.90 -60.54
CA GLY A 800 0.66 -22.02 -60.82
C GLY A 800 1.57 -21.38 -59.77
N GLY A 801 1.07 -21.16 -58.55
CA GLY A 801 1.88 -20.86 -57.36
C GLY A 801 2.45 -19.44 -57.26
N LYS A 802 2.08 -18.54 -58.17
CA LYS A 802 2.60 -17.16 -58.21
C LYS A 802 1.47 -16.16 -58.01
N VAL A 803 1.38 -15.64 -56.79
CA VAL A 803 0.54 -14.50 -56.39
C VAL A 803 1.42 -13.43 -55.75
N ASP A 804 0.97 -12.17 -55.75
CA ASP A 804 1.69 -11.04 -55.15
C ASP A 804 1.88 -11.32 -53.66
N ASP A 805 3.11 -11.12 -53.17
CA ASP A 805 3.49 -11.40 -51.79
C ASP A 805 2.75 -10.50 -50.79
N ARG A 806 2.13 -9.39 -51.26
CA ARG A 806 1.26 -8.52 -50.47
C ARG A 806 -0.12 -9.12 -50.20
N LEU A 807 -0.51 -10.23 -50.84
CA LEU A 807 -1.81 -10.87 -50.61
C LEU A 807 -1.93 -11.25 -49.13
N PRO A 808 -2.90 -10.68 -48.39
CA PRO A 808 -3.04 -10.97 -46.97
C PRO A 808 -3.44 -12.44 -46.78
N ARG A 809 -2.72 -13.15 -45.93
CA ARG A 809 -3.06 -14.53 -45.52
C ARG A 809 -4.21 -14.49 -44.51
N PHE A 810 -4.99 -15.57 -44.39
CA PHE A 810 -5.95 -15.66 -43.30
C PHE A 810 -5.19 -15.69 -41.98
N THR A 811 -5.35 -14.63 -41.21
CA THR A 811 -4.89 -14.54 -39.83
C THR A 811 -6.02 -14.98 -38.93
N ALA A 812 -5.70 -15.83 -37.95
CA ALA A 812 -6.58 -15.97 -36.81
C ALA A 812 -5.82 -15.47 -35.61
N THR A 813 -6.39 -14.42 -35.03
CA THR A 813 -6.00 -13.92 -33.72
C THR A 813 -6.53 -14.92 -32.69
N LEU A 814 -5.77 -16.00 -32.50
CA LEU A 814 -6.20 -17.16 -31.74
C LEU A 814 -5.87 -17.01 -30.27
N ARG A 815 -6.90 -16.59 -29.54
CA ARG A 815 -6.95 -16.49 -28.08
C ARG A 815 -6.72 -17.85 -27.40
N VAL A 816 -5.51 -18.37 -27.27
CA VAL A 816 -5.32 -19.68 -26.62
C VAL A 816 -4.84 -19.53 -25.19
N SER A 817 -5.73 -19.68 -24.20
CA SER A 817 -5.31 -19.90 -22.81
C SER A 817 -4.70 -21.29 -22.67
N ARG A 818 -3.84 -21.51 -21.66
CA ARG A 818 -3.22 -22.82 -21.35
C ARG A 818 -4.20 -24.00 -21.26
N GLY A 819 -5.51 -23.74 -21.10
CA GLY A 819 -6.56 -24.76 -21.11
C GLY A 819 -6.80 -25.41 -22.47
N ALA A 820 -6.45 -24.75 -23.58
CA ALA A 820 -6.62 -25.25 -24.95
C ALA A 820 -5.31 -25.87 -25.49
N LYS A 821 -4.76 -26.82 -24.73
CA LYS A 821 -3.45 -27.47 -24.97
C LYS A 821 -3.20 -27.89 -26.43
N LYS A 822 -4.21 -28.47 -27.10
CA LYS A 822 -4.09 -28.95 -28.50
C LYS A 822 -3.93 -27.81 -29.51
N THR A 823 -4.54 -26.66 -29.26
CA THR A 823 -4.48 -25.50 -30.14
C THR A 823 -3.14 -24.78 -30.01
N VAL A 824 -2.64 -24.58 -28.78
CA VAL A 824 -1.29 -24.00 -28.56
C VAL A 824 -0.21 -24.89 -29.18
N ALA A 825 -0.31 -26.21 -28.98
CA ALA A 825 0.60 -27.17 -29.57
C ALA A 825 0.60 -27.08 -31.10
N GLY A 826 -0.57 -27.06 -31.73
CA GLY A 826 -0.67 -26.91 -33.19
C GLY A 826 -0.07 -25.60 -33.71
N MET A 827 -0.30 -24.47 -33.03
CA MET A 827 0.27 -23.17 -33.43
C MET A 827 1.80 -23.11 -33.26
N LEU A 828 2.35 -23.90 -32.33
CA LEU A 828 3.80 -24.00 -32.15
C LEU A 828 4.46 -25.03 -33.07
N GLU A 829 3.69 -25.98 -33.60
CA GLU A 829 4.08 -26.89 -34.69
C GLU A 829 4.01 -26.21 -36.07
N ASP A 830 3.22 -25.13 -36.22
CA ASP A 830 3.18 -24.32 -37.43
C ASP A 830 4.49 -23.55 -37.68
N ASP A 831 4.64 -23.05 -38.91
CA ASP A 831 5.77 -22.22 -39.34
C ASP A 831 6.04 -21.07 -38.33
N PRO A 832 7.26 -20.97 -37.75
CA PRO A 832 7.64 -19.90 -36.83
C PRO A 832 7.35 -18.50 -37.36
N SER A 833 7.45 -18.26 -38.67
CA SER A 833 7.13 -16.95 -39.27
C SER A 833 5.71 -16.48 -38.96
N ARG A 834 4.81 -17.40 -38.60
CA ARG A 834 3.39 -17.15 -38.39
C ARG A 834 2.99 -16.90 -36.94
N ARG A 835 3.92 -16.74 -36.00
CA ARG A 835 3.55 -16.58 -34.57
C ARG A 835 4.13 -15.33 -33.91
N ILE A 836 3.30 -14.69 -33.08
CA ILE A 836 3.68 -13.73 -32.05
C ILE A 836 3.16 -14.25 -30.69
N ILE A 837 4.02 -14.30 -29.69
CA ILE A 837 3.73 -14.83 -28.35
C ILE A 837 3.94 -13.73 -27.32
N PRO A 838 2.88 -12.98 -26.92
CA PRO A 838 2.99 -12.06 -25.81
C PRO A 838 3.34 -12.77 -24.50
N VAL A 839 4.37 -12.28 -23.82
CA VAL A 839 4.87 -12.77 -22.53
C VAL A 839 5.18 -11.60 -21.59
N THR A 840 5.36 -11.88 -20.30
CA THR A 840 5.78 -10.88 -19.30
C THR A 840 7.24 -11.02 -18.89
N GLY A 841 7.80 -9.98 -18.27
CA GLY A 841 9.15 -9.97 -17.70
C GLY A 841 10.11 -9.07 -18.47
N THR A 842 9.86 -7.75 -18.51
CA THR A 842 10.64 -6.84 -19.36
C THR A 842 11.85 -6.23 -18.65
N GLN A 843 11.86 -6.22 -17.32
CA GLN A 843 12.78 -5.48 -16.47
C GLN A 843 13.85 -6.38 -15.84
N GLY A 844 13.58 -7.68 -15.68
CA GLY A 844 14.53 -8.62 -15.06
C GLY A 844 14.71 -8.38 -13.55
N SER A 845 13.82 -7.60 -12.93
CA SER A 845 13.83 -7.30 -11.49
C SER A 845 13.40 -8.53 -10.66
N ILE A 846 13.64 -8.48 -9.34
CA ILE A 846 13.20 -9.54 -8.42
C ILE A 846 11.68 -9.76 -8.48
N ALA A 847 10.90 -8.68 -8.56
CA ALA A 847 9.45 -8.73 -8.71
C ALA A 847 9.00 -9.49 -9.98
N GLU A 848 9.86 -9.58 -11.00
CA GLU A 848 9.60 -10.31 -12.24
C GLU A 848 10.29 -11.68 -12.32
N MET A 849 10.94 -12.20 -11.27
CA MET A 849 11.65 -13.50 -11.35
C MET A 849 10.73 -14.67 -11.73
N ASP A 850 9.44 -14.54 -11.45
CA ASP A 850 8.41 -15.49 -11.84
C ASP A 850 7.72 -15.17 -13.17
N ALA A 851 8.10 -14.08 -13.83
CA ALA A 851 7.67 -13.74 -15.17
C ALA A 851 8.26 -14.73 -16.20
N GLN A 852 7.59 -14.85 -17.34
CA GLN A 852 7.89 -15.89 -18.31
C GLN A 852 9.26 -15.70 -18.95
N LEU A 853 9.69 -14.47 -19.22
CA LEU A 853 11.01 -14.21 -19.81
C LEU A 853 12.16 -14.57 -18.86
N ASN A 854 12.06 -14.22 -17.57
CA ASN A 854 13.04 -14.62 -16.55
C ASN A 854 13.12 -16.15 -16.41
N LYS A 855 11.98 -16.85 -16.48
CA LYS A 855 11.95 -18.31 -16.48
C LYS A 855 12.64 -18.92 -17.70
N ILE A 856 12.56 -18.30 -18.88
CA ILE A 856 13.29 -18.75 -20.09
C ILE A 856 14.79 -18.55 -19.88
N ALA A 857 15.19 -17.38 -19.41
CA ALA A 857 16.60 -17.05 -19.15
C ALA A 857 17.27 -18.01 -18.15
N GLU A 858 16.48 -18.61 -17.25
CA GLU A 858 16.95 -19.54 -16.22
C GLU A 858 16.69 -21.02 -16.56
N GLY A 859 16.13 -21.34 -17.72
CA GLY A 859 15.81 -22.73 -18.09
C GLY A 859 14.70 -23.36 -17.24
N ARG A 860 13.88 -22.55 -16.56
CA ARG A 860 12.76 -22.99 -15.70
C ARG A 860 11.39 -22.80 -16.36
N SER A 861 11.36 -22.32 -17.60
CA SER A 861 10.14 -22.01 -18.35
C SER A 861 9.36 -23.26 -18.74
N LEU A 862 8.04 -23.12 -18.92
CA LEU A 862 7.23 -24.17 -19.57
C LEU A 862 7.64 -24.44 -21.01
N PHE A 863 8.28 -23.48 -21.68
CA PHE A 863 8.87 -23.70 -22.99
C PHE A 863 10.13 -24.57 -22.94
N GLU A 864 10.70 -24.80 -21.76
CA GLU A 864 11.96 -25.54 -21.58
C GLU A 864 11.74 -26.94 -20.99
N ALA A 865 10.48 -27.28 -20.70
CA ALA A 865 10.15 -28.62 -20.24
C ALA A 865 10.40 -29.62 -21.38
N ASP A 866 10.83 -30.83 -21.04
CA ASP A 866 10.96 -31.89 -22.02
C ASP A 866 9.55 -32.38 -22.44
N PRO A 867 9.22 -32.39 -23.74
CA PRO A 867 7.97 -32.96 -24.25
C PRO A 867 7.73 -34.41 -23.82
N GLU A 868 8.80 -35.20 -23.62
CA GLU A 868 8.74 -36.59 -23.15
C GLU A 868 8.18 -36.69 -21.72
N TYR A 869 8.65 -35.82 -20.81
CA TYR A 869 8.25 -35.84 -19.40
C TYR A 869 7.05 -34.93 -19.10
N ARG A 870 6.75 -33.99 -20.00
CA ARG A 870 5.66 -33.04 -19.84
C ARG A 870 5.01 -32.82 -21.20
N HIS A 871 3.92 -33.54 -21.46
CA HIS A 871 3.06 -33.41 -22.66
C HIS A 871 2.46 -32.01 -22.91
N THR A 872 2.77 -31.02 -22.07
CA THR A 872 2.41 -29.59 -22.23
C THR A 872 3.63 -28.71 -22.48
N ALA A 873 4.82 -29.30 -22.62
CA ALA A 873 6.01 -28.61 -23.03
C ALA A 873 5.89 -28.17 -24.48
N LEU A 874 6.41 -26.99 -24.76
CA LEU A 874 6.11 -26.25 -25.97
C LEU A 874 7.39 -25.48 -26.36
N PRO A 875 8.42 -26.14 -26.90
CA PRO A 875 9.75 -25.55 -27.00
C PRO A 875 9.81 -24.39 -27.97
N VAL A 876 10.30 -23.25 -27.48
CA VAL A 876 10.77 -22.12 -28.30
C VAL A 876 12.26 -22.33 -28.55
N ASN A 877 12.73 -21.99 -29.75
CA ASN A 877 14.10 -22.29 -30.17
C ASN A 877 14.79 -21.01 -30.64
N SER A 878 16.03 -20.79 -30.18
CA SER A 878 16.82 -19.62 -30.47
C SER A 878 17.25 -19.47 -31.94
N ASP A 879 17.08 -20.50 -32.78
CA ASP A 879 17.34 -20.44 -34.21
C ASP A 879 16.10 -20.04 -35.03
N THR A 880 14.91 -20.33 -34.50
CA THR A 880 13.63 -20.07 -35.17
C THR A 880 12.85 -18.91 -34.57
N ASP A 881 13.17 -18.50 -33.34
CA ASP A 881 12.46 -17.48 -32.59
C ASP A 881 13.38 -16.34 -32.14
N VAL A 882 12.82 -15.13 -32.10
CA VAL A 882 13.46 -13.90 -31.63
C VAL A 882 12.68 -13.35 -30.45
N ILE A 883 13.40 -12.84 -29.46
CA ILE A 883 12.80 -12.19 -28.29
C ILE A 883 12.80 -10.69 -28.51
N VAL A 884 11.62 -10.06 -28.43
CA VAL A 884 11.46 -8.61 -28.48
C VAL A 884 11.04 -8.12 -27.09
N ILE A 885 11.93 -7.43 -26.40
CA ILE A 885 11.64 -6.69 -25.17
C ILE A 885 11.15 -5.30 -25.59
N SER A 886 9.82 -5.15 -25.69
CA SER A 886 9.17 -3.96 -26.26
C SER A 886 9.11 -2.77 -25.30
N GLN A 887 10.00 -2.73 -24.32
CA GLN A 887 10.05 -1.71 -23.28
C GLN A 887 11.49 -1.50 -22.80
N SER A 888 11.87 -0.23 -22.69
CA SER A 888 13.15 0.15 -22.09
C SER A 888 13.15 -0.12 -20.58
N ALA A 889 14.33 -0.26 -20.01
CA ALA A 889 14.47 -0.34 -18.57
C ALA A 889 13.79 0.87 -17.90
N ILE A 890 12.95 0.58 -16.91
CA ILE A 890 12.46 1.56 -15.95
C ILE A 890 13.69 2.06 -15.16
N PRO A 891 13.81 3.37 -14.88
CA PRO A 891 14.90 3.91 -14.09
C PRO A 891 15.18 3.07 -12.83
N GLY A 892 16.43 2.63 -12.64
CA GLY A 892 16.86 1.75 -11.54
C GLY A 892 16.95 0.27 -11.90
N ASN A 893 16.27 -0.19 -12.96
CA ASN A 893 16.29 -1.59 -13.41
C ASN A 893 17.28 -1.87 -14.55
N GLU A 894 18.05 -0.89 -15.02
CA GLU A 894 18.94 -1.00 -16.18
C GLU A 894 19.93 -2.17 -16.03
N LYS A 895 20.51 -2.32 -14.84
CA LYS A 895 21.44 -3.40 -14.51
C LYS A 895 20.76 -4.76 -14.56
N ASN A 896 19.51 -4.86 -14.09
CA ASN A 896 18.77 -6.11 -14.01
C ASN A 896 18.25 -6.53 -15.38
N GLN A 897 17.75 -5.60 -16.18
CA GLN A 897 17.38 -5.85 -17.58
C GLN A 897 18.61 -6.28 -18.39
N LYS A 898 19.77 -5.64 -18.18
CA LYS A 898 21.03 -6.05 -18.82
C LYS A 898 21.44 -7.49 -18.45
N LYS A 899 21.38 -7.87 -17.17
CA LYS A 899 21.67 -9.25 -16.74
C LYS A 899 20.71 -10.25 -17.40
N LEU A 900 19.43 -9.90 -17.54
CA LEU A 900 18.44 -10.73 -18.22
C LEU A 900 18.81 -10.92 -19.71
N ILE A 901 19.13 -9.83 -20.41
CA ILE A 901 19.58 -9.86 -21.81
C ILE A 901 20.86 -10.69 -21.96
N ASP A 902 21.85 -10.52 -21.07
CA ASP A 902 23.09 -11.29 -21.09
C ASP A 902 22.83 -12.80 -20.89
N LYS A 903 21.91 -13.18 -20.00
CA LYS A 903 21.50 -14.59 -19.82
C LYS A 903 20.83 -15.13 -21.09
N LEU A 904 19.89 -14.38 -21.69
CA LEU A 904 19.17 -14.81 -22.88
C LEU A 904 20.09 -14.96 -24.10
N THR A 905 21.03 -14.04 -24.27
CA THR A 905 21.96 -14.03 -25.41
C THR A 905 23.12 -14.99 -25.21
N ARG A 906 23.80 -14.99 -24.07
CA ARG A 906 25.03 -15.78 -23.87
C ARG A 906 24.77 -17.21 -23.41
N ASN A 907 23.77 -17.42 -22.54
CA ASN A 907 23.52 -18.75 -21.98
C ASN A 907 22.46 -19.52 -22.75
N ARG A 908 21.55 -18.81 -23.43
CA ARG A 908 20.42 -19.40 -24.17
C ARG A 908 20.48 -19.15 -25.68
N ASP A 909 21.48 -18.39 -26.14
CA ASP A 909 21.78 -18.13 -27.55
C ASP A 909 20.63 -17.47 -28.35
N PHE A 910 19.71 -16.76 -27.71
CA PHE A 910 18.66 -16.02 -28.41
C PHE A 910 19.20 -14.74 -29.06
N THR A 911 18.68 -14.41 -30.24
CA THR A 911 18.65 -13.02 -30.71
C THR A 911 17.63 -12.24 -29.89
N VAL A 912 18.02 -11.09 -29.35
CA VAL A 912 17.16 -10.27 -28.48
C VAL A 912 17.11 -8.84 -29.00
N VAL A 913 15.92 -8.36 -29.32
CA VAL A 913 15.65 -6.95 -29.66
C VAL A 913 15.16 -6.24 -28.41
N VAL A 914 15.72 -5.08 -28.09
CA VAL A 914 15.37 -4.31 -26.90
C VAL A 914 15.11 -2.85 -27.26
N ALA A 915 13.99 -2.31 -26.79
CA ALA A 915 13.69 -0.90 -26.95
C ALA A 915 14.62 -0.01 -26.12
N MET A 916 15.12 1.08 -26.69
CA MET A 916 15.98 2.06 -26.02
C MET A 916 15.50 3.49 -26.31
N GLY A 917 14.51 3.98 -25.56
CA GLY A 917 13.96 5.32 -25.79
C GLY A 917 13.34 5.45 -27.18
N ASP A 918 13.90 6.33 -28.00
CA ASP A 918 13.52 6.57 -29.40
C ASP A 918 14.20 5.63 -30.41
N SER A 919 14.85 4.58 -29.90
CA SER A 919 15.72 3.69 -30.65
C SER A 919 15.47 2.23 -30.26
N PHE A 920 16.12 1.28 -30.94
CA PHE A 920 16.19 -0.11 -30.48
C PHE A 920 17.57 -0.70 -30.72
N ARG A 921 17.86 -1.78 -29.99
CA ARG A 921 19.10 -2.54 -30.15
C ARG A 921 18.82 -4.02 -30.33
N VAL A 922 19.53 -4.64 -31.27
CA VAL A 922 19.53 -6.08 -31.55
C VAL A 922 20.81 -6.68 -31.00
N TYR A 923 20.67 -7.57 -30.03
CA TYR A 923 21.75 -8.35 -29.43
C TYR A 923 21.81 -9.74 -30.07
N ASN A 924 23.02 -10.26 -30.25
CA ASN A 924 23.29 -11.56 -30.88
C ASN A 924 22.57 -11.73 -32.23
N PRO A 925 22.74 -10.80 -33.20
CA PRO A 925 22.17 -10.99 -34.52
C PRO A 925 22.80 -12.23 -35.19
N LYS A 926 21.96 -13.11 -35.75
CA LYS A 926 22.36 -14.38 -36.37
C LYS A 926 22.22 -14.32 -37.90
N GLY A 927 23.12 -15.00 -38.61
CA GLY A 927 23.06 -15.11 -40.07
C GLY A 927 23.04 -13.73 -40.75
N GLU A 928 22.10 -13.54 -41.69
CA GLU A 928 21.96 -12.31 -42.48
C GLU A 928 21.26 -11.15 -41.74
N GLN A 929 20.86 -11.32 -40.47
CA GLN A 929 20.06 -10.31 -39.75
C GLN A 929 20.76 -8.95 -39.68
N ALA A 930 22.09 -8.94 -39.49
CA ALA A 930 22.89 -7.72 -39.47
C ALA A 930 22.84 -6.97 -40.82
N GLU A 931 23.00 -7.70 -41.92
CA GLU A 931 22.95 -7.16 -43.28
C GLU A 931 21.54 -6.65 -43.63
N ARG A 932 20.50 -7.35 -43.18
CA ARG A 932 19.10 -6.93 -43.35
C ARG A 932 18.78 -5.64 -42.59
N LEU A 933 19.30 -5.48 -41.37
CA LEU A 933 19.15 -4.24 -40.59
C LEU A 933 19.81 -3.06 -41.30
N GLU A 934 21.06 -3.24 -41.77
CA GLU A 934 21.79 -2.21 -42.50
C GLU A 934 21.09 -1.84 -43.82
N ALA A 935 20.64 -2.85 -44.58
CA ALA A 935 19.92 -2.65 -45.82
C ALA A 935 18.57 -1.93 -45.62
N LEU A 936 17.86 -2.25 -44.53
CA LEU A 936 16.55 -1.65 -44.23
C LEU A 936 16.68 -0.21 -43.71
N TYR A 937 17.66 0.07 -42.85
CA TYR A 937 17.74 1.33 -42.10
C TYR A 937 18.90 2.26 -42.48
N GLY A 938 20.02 1.75 -42.99
CA GLY A 938 21.26 2.53 -43.21
C GLY A 938 21.15 3.68 -44.21
N GLY A 939 20.12 3.68 -45.07
CA GLY A 939 19.82 4.77 -46.01
C GLY A 939 18.68 5.70 -45.59
N GLN A 940 18.01 5.45 -44.46
CA GLN A 940 16.84 6.22 -44.05
C GLN A 940 17.24 7.56 -43.43
N LYS A 941 16.59 8.65 -43.85
CA LYS A 941 16.88 9.99 -43.35
C LYS A 941 16.57 10.09 -41.86
N GLY A 942 17.57 10.50 -41.06
CA GLY A 942 17.42 10.67 -39.61
C GLY A 942 17.53 9.37 -38.80
N VAL A 943 17.91 8.28 -39.46
CA VAL A 943 18.17 6.98 -38.83
C VAL A 943 19.67 6.71 -38.91
N GLU A 944 20.24 6.21 -37.82
CA GLU A 944 21.65 5.79 -37.77
C GLU A 944 21.73 4.33 -37.33
N VAL A 945 22.52 3.52 -38.02
CA VAL A 945 22.79 2.14 -37.65
C VAL A 945 24.21 2.06 -37.12
N GLN A 946 24.36 1.64 -35.88
CA GLN A 946 25.65 1.53 -35.20
C GLN A 946 25.93 0.07 -34.83
N THR A 947 27.10 -0.43 -35.19
CA THR A 947 27.59 -1.73 -34.71
C THR A 947 28.37 -1.52 -33.41
N GLU A 948 27.94 -2.19 -32.35
CA GLU A 948 28.48 -2.10 -31.00
C GLU A 948 29.69 -3.01 -30.81
N ILE A 949 30.50 -2.74 -29.77
CA ILE A 949 31.72 -3.50 -29.47
C ILE A 949 31.44 -5.00 -29.22
N ASP A 950 30.25 -5.33 -28.70
CA ASP A 950 29.83 -6.71 -28.46
C ASP A 950 29.17 -7.39 -29.67
N GLY A 951 29.21 -6.75 -30.85
CA GLY A 951 28.60 -7.25 -32.08
C GLY A 951 27.09 -7.03 -32.17
N GLY A 952 26.47 -6.39 -31.18
CA GLY A 952 25.09 -5.93 -31.28
C GLY A 952 24.93 -4.77 -32.27
N ILE A 953 23.71 -4.52 -32.73
CA ILE A 953 23.39 -3.45 -33.67
C ILE A 953 22.34 -2.53 -33.06
N THR A 954 22.66 -1.25 -32.94
CA THR A 954 21.76 -0.21 -32.45
C THR A 954 21.20 0.58 -33.64
N VAL A 955 19.88 0.69 -33.73
CA VAL A 955 19.18 1.51 -34.73
C VAL A 955 18.59 2.72 -34.03
N ILE A 956 19.17 3.89 -34.29
CA ILE A 956 18.84 5.16 -33.66
C ILE A 956 17.73 5.87 -34.43
N GLY A 957 16.77 6.46 -33.72
CA GLY A 957 15.66 7.22 -34.34
C GLY A 957 14.50 6.37 -34.83
N LYS A 958 14.49 5.07 -34.49
CA LYS A 958 13.41 4.13 -34.76
C LYS A 958 12.91 3.53 -33.45
N GLY A 959 12.01 4.21 -32.74
CA GLY A 959 11.49 3.71 -31.46
C GLY A 959 10.54 2.54 -31.66
N ILE A 960 10.77 1.44 -30.93
CA ILE A 960 9.82 0.30 -30.84
C ILE A 960 9.09 0.24 -29.50
N HIS A 961 9.18 1.30 -28.69
CA HIS A 961 8.45 1.46 -27.44
C HIS A 961 7.92 2.88 -27.34
N SER A 962 6.69 3.00 -26.83
CA SER A 962 6.07 4.27 -26.53
C SER A 962 5.87 4.34 -25.02
N SER A 963 6.47 5.35 -24.39
CA SER A 963 6.31 5.60 -22.95
C SER A 963 4.85 5.90 -22.63
N GLY A 964 4.36 5.41 -21.49
CA GLY A 964 3.07 5.84 -20.95
C GLY A 964 3.08 7.30 -20.50
N HIS A 965 4.26 7.81 -20.13
CA HIS A 965 4.45 9.16 -19.60
C HIS A 965 5.09 10.07 -20.65
N GLY A 966 4.62 11.32 -20.71
CA GLY A 966 5.07 12.33 -21.65
C GLY A 966 6.49 12.85 -21.41
N ASN A 967 7.18 13.21 -22.50
CA ASN A 967 8.44 13.94 -22.43
C ASN A 967 8.17 15.45 -22.19
N GLU A 968 9.22 16.27 -22.09
CA GLU A 968 9.08 17.72 -21.79
C GLU A 968 8.08 18.44 -22.72
N LYS A 969 8.03 18.12 -24.03
CA LYS A 969 7.09 18.76 -24.96
C LYS A 969 5.64 18.28 -24.80
N ASP A 970 5.44 17.05 -24.35
CA ASP A 970 4.10 16.53 -24.05
C ASP A 970 3.52 17.29 -22.86
N ILE A 971 4.31 17.45 -21.79
CA ILE A 971 3.92 18.20 -20.58
C ILE A 971 3.65 19.66 -20.95
N GLU A 972 4.52 20.28 -21.77
CA GLU A 972 4.32 21.64 -22.29
C GLU A 972 2.98 21.79 -23.03
N ALA A 973 2.63 20.84 -23.90
CA ALA A 973 1.39 20.87 -24.66
C ALA A 973 0.17 20.67 -23.76
N PHE A 974 0.23 19.75 -22.81
CA PHE A 974 -0.85 19.49 -21.86
C PHE A 974 -1.07 20.69 -20.92
N ALA A 975 0.02 21.30 -20.42
CA ALA A 975 -0.04 22.49 -19.58
C ALA A 975 -0.64 23.70 -20.31
N ASN A 976 -0.34 23.87 -21.60
CA ASN A 976 -0.98 24.90 -22.42
C ASN A 976 -2.45 24.61 -22.74
N LEU A 977 -2.84 23.33 -22.83
CA LEU A 977 -4.23 22.92 -23.08
C LEU A 977 -5.12 23.23 -21.86
N ILE A 978 -4.67 22.87 -20.67
CA ILE A 978 -5.43 23.08 -19.43
C ILE A 978 -5.29 24.53 -18.95
N ASN A 979 -4.08 25.09 -19.00
CA ASN A 979 -3.75 26.44 -18.57
C ASN A 979 -4.28 26.80 -17.15
N PRO A 980 -3.93 26.00 -16.12
CA PRO A 980 -4.47 26.15 -14.77
C PRO A 980 -3.98 27.41 -14.06
N ASP A 981 -4.67 27.81 -13.00
CA ASP A 981 -4.22 28.92 -12.16
C ASP A 981 -2.87 28.57 -11.51
N ILE A 982 -2.74 27.35 -10.96
CA ILE A 982 -1.53 26.80 -10.33
C ILE A 982 -1.21 25.40 -10.88
N ALA A 983 0.06 25.14 -11.19
CA ALA A 983 0.57 23.84 -11.65
C ALA A 983 1.55 23.21 -10.64
N GLN A 984 1.39 21.91 -10.38
CA GLN A 984 2.25 21.14 -9.48
C GLN A 984 2.77 19.86 -10.15
N PRO A 985 4.01 19.42 -9.83
CA PRO A 985 4.49 18.10 -10.24
C PRO A 985 3.88 16.99 -9.37
N GLN A 986 3.53 15.86 -9.99
CA GLN A 986 3.29 14.57 -9.34
C GLN A 986 4.01 13.43 -10.07
N HIS A 987 3.98 12.24 -9.49
CA HIS A 987 4.59 11.03 -10.07
C HIS A 987 6.09 11.26 -10.32
N VAL A 988 6.75 11.70 -9.26
CA VAL A 988 8.10 12.26 -9.33
C VAL A 988 9.15 11.17 -9.17
N THR A 989 10.13 11.13 -10.06
CA THR A 989 11.18 10.11 -10.05
C THR A 989 12.39 10.49 -9.21
N ASP A 990 12.78 11.77 -9.21
CA ASP A 990 13.99 12.25 -8.56
C ASP A 990 14.04 13.80 -8.48
N PRO A 991 14.96 14.37 -7.69
CA PRO A 991 15.12 15.82 -7.57
C PRO A 991 15.41 16.58 -8.88
N GLU A 992 16.03 15.96 -9.89
CA GLU A 992 16.27 16.62 -11.19
C GLU A 992 14.96 16.81 -11.96
N ALA A 993 14.07 15.81 -11.93
CA ALA A 993 12.74 15.90 -12.53
C ALA A 993 11.91 17.05 -11.92
N ILE A 994 11.95 17.21 -10.59
CA ILE A 994 11.29 18.33 -9.89
C ILE A 994 11.81 19.66 -10.43
N LYS A 995 13.14 19.85 -10.41
CA LYS A 995 13.78 21.09 -10.84
C LYS A 995 13.40 21.46 -12.27
N ARG A 996 13.49 20.50 -13.20
CA ARG A 996 13.15 20.73 -14.62
C ARG A 996 11.67 21.08 -14.81
N THR A 997 10.78 20.50 -14.02
CA THR A 997 9.36 20.79 -14.11
C THR A 997 9.07 22.23 -13.70
N PHE A 998 9.61 22.69 -12.57
CA PHE A 998 9.43 24.09 -12.17
C PHE A 998 10.04 25.07 -13.19
N GLU A 999 11.23 24.77 -13.73
CA GLU A 999 11.81 25.55 -14.83
C GLU A 999 10.90 25.61 -16.08
N LEU A 1000 10.21 24.50 -16.40
CA LEU A 1000 9.21 24.44 -17.48
C LEU A 1000 7.98 25.30 -17.16
N PHE A 1001 7.43 25.21 -15.95
CA PHE A 1001 6.27 26.00 -15.53
C PHE A 1001 6.58 27.50 -15.51
N ASP A 1002 7.76 27.90 -15.02
CA ASP A 1002 8.22 29.29 -15.04
C ASP A 1002 8.34 29.81 -16.48
N ARG A 1003 8.87 28.99 -17.39
CA ARG A 1003 8.96 29.32 -18.82
C ARG A 1003 7.58 29.51 -19.46
N LEU A 1004 6.59 28.73 -19.02
CA LEU A 1004 5.19 28.83 -19.42
C LEU A 1004 4.41 29.93 -18.68
N LYS A 1005 5.05 30.60 -17.71
CA LYS A 1005 4.43 31.62 -16.84
C LYS A 1005 3.24 31.08 -16.04
N LEU A 1006 3.30 29.81 -15.64
CA LEU A 1006 2.32 29.19 -14.75
C LEU A 1006 2.73 29.40 -13.29
N LYS A 1007 1.77 29.80 -12.45
CA LYS A 1007 2.00 29.91 -11.00
C LYS A 1007 2.28 28.50 -10.46
N ASN A 1008 3.22 28.40 -9.53
CA ASN A 1008 3.60 27.16 -8.86
C ASN A 1008 4.09 27.49 -7.44
N SER A 1009 4.20 26.49 -6.57
CA SER A 1009 4.67 26.65 -5.18
C SER A 1009 6.18 26.86 -5.05
N GLY A 1010 6.96 26.57 -6.09
CA GLY A 1010 8.42 26.45 -6.01
C GLY A 1010 8.93 25.23 -5.22
N ALA A 1011 8.04 24.40 -4.65
CA ALA A 1011 8.36 23.19 -3.90
C ALA A 1011 7.32 22.10 -4.12
N ILE A 1012 7.73 20.85 -4.33
CA ILE A 1012 6.78 19.74 -4.48
C ILE A 1012 5.98 19.51 -3.18
N VAL A 1013 4.70 19.18 -3.34
CA VAL A 1013 3.82 18.67 -2.28
C VAL A 1013 4.28 17.28 -1.89
N GLU A 1014 4.71 17.04 -0.67
CA GLU A 1014 5.25 15.74 -0.25
C GLU A 1014 4.18 14.69 0.07
N ASN A 1015 4.56 13.42 0.13
CA ASN A 1015 3.72 12.39 0.73
C ASN A 1015 3.42 12.75 2.20
N PHE A 1016 2.17 12.52 2.58
CA PHE A 1016 1.51 12.89 3.85
C PHE A 1016 1.35 14.40 4.09
N GLU A 1017 1.64 15.26 3.13
CA GLU A 1017 1.38 16.69 3.23
C GLU A 1017 -0.07 17.02 2.84
N ALA A 1018 -0.70 17.88 3.65
CA ALA A 1018 -2.01 18.46 3.37
C ALA A 1018 -1.84 19.84 2.74
N LEU A 1019 -2.37 20.03 1.54
CA LEU A 1019 -2.28 21.27 0.79
C LEU A 1019 -3.67 21.91 0.64
N GLY A 1020 -3.85 23.08 1.26
CA GLY A 1020 -5.01 23.94 1.09
C GLY A 1020 -5.06 24.53 -0.31
N ILE A 1021 -6.27 24.67 -0.86
CA ILE A 1021 -6.51 25.15 -2.23
C ILE A 1021 -7.57 26.25 -2.16
N ASP A 1022 -7.17 27.46 -2.53
CA ASP A 1022 -8.07 28.61 -2.63
C ASP A 1022 -8.05 29.18 -4.05
N LYS A 1023 -9.24 29.36 -4.62
CA LYS A 1023 -9.41 29.96 -5.93
C LYS A 1023 -9.04 31.45 -5.95
N GLY A 1024 -9.25 32.18 -4.86
CA GLY A 1024 -9.20 33.63 -4.82
C GLY A 1024 -10.20 34.32 -5.76
N ASP A 1025 -10.31 35.64 -5.66
CA ASP A 1025 -11.22 36.43 -6.52
C ASP A 1025 -10.81 36.44 -8.00
N LYS A 1026 -9.52 36.25 -8.28
CA LYS A 1026 -8.92 36.28 -9.62
C LYS A 1026 -7.82 35.23 -9.72
N ARG A 1027 -7.45 34.86 -10.95
CA ARG A 1027 -6.36 33.91 -11.23
C ARG A 1027 -5.05 34.26 -10.54
N GLU A 1028 -4.66 35.54 -10.53
CA GLU A 1028 -3.44 35.99 -9.85
C GLU A 1028 -3.47 35.77 -8.33
N ASN A 1029 -4.67 35.75 -7.75
CA ASN A 1029 -4.92 35.60 -6.32
C ASN A 1029 -5.12 34.14 -5.90
N ALA A 1030 -5.25 33.19 -6.82
CA ALA A 1030 -5.36 31.77 -6.48
C ALA A 1030 -4.15 31.33 -5.66
N GLU A 1031 -4.34 30.60 -4.58
CA GLU A 1031 -3.28 30.26 -3.65
C GLU A 1031 -3.35 28.81 -3.18
N ILE A 1032 -2.18 28.30 -2.82
CA ILE A 1032 -2.03 27.01 -2.16
C ILE A 1032 -1.17 27.23 -0.93
N GLU A 1033 -1.55 26.59 0.17
CA GLU A 1033 -0.85 26.68 1.44
C GLU A 1033 -0.63 25.28 2.02
N SER A 1034 0.53 25.04 2.60
CA SER A 1034 0.75 23.82 3.39
C SER A 1034 -0.02 23.96 4.70
N LEU A 1035 -1.00 23.09 4.93
CA LEU A 1035 -1.79 23.06 6.16
C LEU A 1035 -1.13 22.23 7.27
N GLY A 1036 -0.04 21.54 6.94
CA GLY A 1036 0.66 20.61 7.82
C GLY A 1036 0.93 19.27 7.15
N ARG A 1037 1.62 18.39 7.88
CA ARG A 1037 1.97 17.04 7.42
C ARG A 1037 1.47 16.02 8.43
N LEU A 1038 0.75 15.02 7.95
CA LEU A 1038 0.30 13.89 8.74
C LEU A 1038 1.50 12.97 9.08
N PRO A 1039 1.44 12.21 10.18
CA PRO A 1039 2.37 11.11 10.40
C PRO A 1039 2.38 10.18 9.19
N ALA A 1040 3.56 9.87 8.67
CA ALA A 1040 3.68 9.00 7.52
C ALA A 1040 3.36 7.56 7.95
N SER A 1041 2.39 6.91 7.31
CA SER A 1041 2.03 5.54 7.65
C SER A 1041 1.80 4.68 6.41
N LEU A 1042 2.42 3.52 6.40
CA LEU A 1042 2.34 2.53 5.33
C LEU A 1042 1.91 1.19 5.91
N VAL A 1043 1.15 0.41 5.13
CA VAL A 1043 0.89 -1.00 5.41
C VAL A 1043 1.77 -1.83 4.49
N VAL A 1044 2.79 -2.47 5.05
CA VAL A 1044 3.63 -3.42 4.32
C VAL A 1044 3.02 -4.80 4.40
N PHE A 1045 3.24 -5.63 3.39
CA PHE A 1045 2.66 -6.97 3.37
C PHE A 1045 3.54 -8.02 2.69
N LYS A 1046 3.31 -9.27 3.11
CA LYS A 1046 3.81 -10.51 2.48
C LYS A 1046 2.62 -11.39 2.11
N LEU A 1047 2.55 -11.80 0.87
CA LEU A 1047 1.56 -12.74 0.36
C LEU A 1047 2.13 -14.16 0.39
N ILE A 1048 1.89 -14.86 1.50
CA ILE A 1048 2.34 -16.23 1.70
C ILE A 1048 1.42 -17.19 0.94
N ARG A 1049 1.86 -17.68 -0.22
CA ARG A 1049 1.11 -18.63 -1.04
C ARG A 1049 1.43 -20.08 -0.65
N LYS A 1050 0.44 -20.97 -0.75
CA LYS A 1050 0.69 -22.41 -0.62
C LYS A 1050 1.50 -22.89 -1.82
N PHE A 1051 2.48 -23.77 -1.57
CA PHE A 1051 3.28 -24.36 -2.63
C PHE A 1051 2.41 -24.99 -3.73
N GLY A 1052 2.63 -24.59 -4.98
CA GLY A 1052 1.86 -25.05 -6.15
C GLY A 1052 0.51 -24.37 -6.37
N GLN A 1053 0.10 -23.41 -5.52
CA GLN A 1053 -1.09 -22.59 -5.74
C GLN A 1053 -0.69 -21.20 -6.25
N TYR A 1054 -1.26 -20.82 -7.40
CA TYR A 1054 -1.08 -19.49 -8.00
C TYR A 1054 -2.00 -18.42 -7.38
N PHE A 1055 -3.08 -18.85 -6.70
CA PHE A 1055 -4.09 -18.00 -6.07
C PHE A 1055 -4.39 -18.50 -4.67
N GLY A 1056 -4.84 -17.61 -3.80
CA GLY A 1056 -5.01 -17.92 -2.38
C GLY A 1056 -3.69 -17.95 -1.61
N GLY A 1057 -3.78 -17.99 -0.28
CA GLY A 1057 -2.63 -17.84 0.61
C GLY A 1057 -3.02 -17.19 1.93
N HIS A 1058 -2.04 -16.78 2.73
CA HIS A 1058 -2.21 -15.88 3.87
C HIS A 1058 -1.60 -14.52 3.50
N LEU A 1059 -2.29 -13.43 3.85
CA LEU A 1059 -1.75 -12.09 3.76
C LEU A 1059 -1.23 -11.74 5.16
N ASP A 1060 0.08 -11.74 5.30
CA ASP A 1060 0.74 -11.16 6.46
C ASP A 1060 0.92 -9.67 6.18
N ALA A 1061 0.44 -8.81 7.06
CA ALA A 1061 0.44 -7.37 6.83
C ALA A 1061 0.61 -6.63 8.16
N THR A 1062 1.45 -5.61 8.11
CA THR A 1062 1.88 -4.85 9.28
C THR A 1062 1.81 -3.38 8.97
N ARG A 1063 1.26 -2.59 9.91
CA ARG A 1063 1.19 -1.14 9.78
C ARG A 1063 2.47 -0.58 10.35
N PHE A 1064 3.16 0.25 9.58
CA PHE A 1064 4.29 1.03 10.05
C PHE A 1064 3.91 2.49 10.09
N ILE A 1065 4.30 3.16 11.17
CA ILE A 1065 4.11 4.60 11.33
C ILE A 1065 5.49 5.21 11.54
N SER A 1066 5.87 6.11 10.64
CA SER A 1066 7.13 6.84 10.69
C SER A 1066 6.85 8.24 11.20
N ASN A 1067 7.40 8.53 12.38
CA ASN A 1067 7.50 9.88 12.90
C ASN A 1067 8.75 10.51 12.30
N GLU A 1068 8.66 10.87 11.02
CA GLU A 1068 9.72 11.65 10.40
C GLU A 1068 9.89 12.96 11.17
N ARG A 1069 11.14 13.39 11.36
CA ARG A 1069 11.48 14.71 11.91
C ARG A 1069 10.98 15.89 11.04
N ARG A 1070 10.28 15.55 9.96
CA ARG A 1070 9.63 16.42 8.98
C ARG A 1070 8.14 16.59 9.23
N GLY A 1071 7.60 15.98 10.29
CA GLY A 1071 6.19 16.01 10.66
C GLY A 1071 5.70 17.41 10.98
N GLY A 1072 5.37 18.15 9.93
CA GLY A 1072 4.58 19.38 9.93
C GLY A 1072 5.29 20.56 10.59
N GLU A 1073 4.90 21.76 10.20
CA GLU A 1073 5.20 23.00 10.92
C GLU A 1073 4.46 23.02 12.28
N ARG A 1074 4.64 21.99 13.13
CA ARG A 1074 3.97 21.93 14.42
C ARG A 1074 4.50 23.04 15.32
N ARG A 1075 3.64 24.01 15.60
CA ARG A 1075 3.91 25.20 16.43
C ARG A 1075 3.64 24.97 17.92
N ASP A 1076 3.35 23.73 18.31
CA ASP A 1076 2.82 23.35 19.62
C ASP A 1076 3.82 22.59 20.52
N GLY A 1077 5.01 22.28 20.01
CA GLY A 1077 6.12 21.69 20.78
C GLY A 1077 6.02 20.19 21.04
N LEU A 1078 5.13 19.47 20.35
CA LEU A 1078 5.06 18.00 20.37
C LEU A 1078 6.19 17.38 19.53
N MET A 1079 7.37 17.24 20.15
CA MET A 1079 8.61 16.81 19.47
C MET A 1079 8.65 15.32 19.13
N VAL A 1080 9.50 14.97 18.13
CA VAL A 1080 9.85 13.60 17.73
C VAL A 1080 11.37 13.34 17.80
N ARG A 1081 11.75 12.12 18.18
CA ARG A 1081 13.09 11.54 18.11
C ARG A 1081 13.41 11.18 16.66
N GLY A 1082 13.55 12.20 15.82
CA GLY A 1082 13.59 12.03 14.35
C GLY A 1082 14.15 10.72 13.80
N GLY A 1083 13.35 10.08 12.94
CA GLY A 1083 13.66 8.79 12.33
C GLY A 1083 13.10 7.59 13.09
N GLY A 1084 12.15 7.79 14.01
CA GLY A 1084 11.45 6.71 14.69
C GLY A 1084 10.43 6.04 13.76
N VAL A 1085 10.59 4.74 13.53
CA VAL A 1085 9.62 3.88 12.84
C VAL A 1085 9.00 2.95 13.88
N TYR A 1086 7.67 2.95 13.95
CA TYR A 1086 6.89 2.19 14.92
C TYR A 1086 6.05 1.14 14.21
N GLU A 1087 6.10 -0.08 14.73
CA GLU A 1087 5.29 -1.19 14.26
C GLU A 1087 3.96 -1.21 15.02
N ALA A 1088 2.86 -1.11 14.27
CA ALA A 1088 1.50 -1.23 14.78
C ALA A 1088 0.83 -2.46 14.14
N ASN A 1089 -0.08 -3.08 14.89
CA ASN A 1089 -0.89 -4.17 14.33
C ASN A 1089 -1.81 -3.58 13.25
N PHE A 1090 -1.75 -4.11 12.03
CA PHE A 1090 -2.75 -3.81 11.01
C PHE A 1090 -4.04 -4.56 11.37
N ALA A 1091 -4.95 -3.85 12.05
CA ALA A 1091 -6.19 -4.42 12.58
C ALA A 1091 -6.96 -5.17 11.48
N GLU A 1092 -7.44 -6.38 11.78
CA GLU A 1092 -8.53 -6.96 11.00
C GLU A 1092 -9.81 -6.23 11.43
N HIS A 1093 -10.74 -5.94 10.49
CA HIS A 1093 -12.06 -5.43 10.86
C HIS A 1093 -12.55 -6.19 12.07
N ASP A 1094 -12.81 -5.43 13.14
CA ASP A 1094 -13.15 -5.88 14.47
C ASP A 1094 -13.74 -7.29 14.44
N VAL A 1095 -12.89 -8.27 14.77
CA VAL A 1095 -13.24 -9.68 14.76
C VAL A 1095 -14.50 -9.90 15.62
N GLU A 1096 -14.73 -9.03 16.61
CA GLU A 1096 -15.97 -9.01 17.39
C GLU A 1096 -17.16 -8.43 16.63
N GLU A 1097 -17.04 -7.40 15.79
CA GLU A 1097 -18.14 -6.93 14.94
C GLU A 1097 -18.54 -7.98 13.90
N VAL A 1098 -17.59 -8.66 13.27
CA VAL A 1098 -17.87 -9.76 12.32
C VAL A 1098 -18.46 -10.96 13.05
N LYS A 1099 -17.93 -11.34 14.23
CA LYS A 1099 -18.51 -12.39 15.08
C LYS A 1099 -19.88 -11.99 15.64
N ARG A 1100 -20.15 -10.71 15.90
CA ARG A 1100 -21.44 -10.16 16.35
C ARG A 1100 -22.45 -10.25 15.21
N ARG A 1101 -22.11 -9.78 14.01
CA ARG A 1101 -22.94 -9.96 12.81
C ARG A 1101 -23.21 -11.44 12.52
N LEU A 1102 -22.24 -12.32 12.71
CA LEU A 1102 -22.41 -13.78 12.57
C LEU A 1102 -23.26 -14.40 13.70
N ARG A 1103 -23.13 -13.94 14.95
CA ARG A 1103 -23.97 -14.33 16.09
C ARG A 1103 -25.41 -13.87 15.89
N ASP A 1104 -25.63 -12.64 15.47
CA ASP A 1104 -26.95 -12.08 15.15
C ASP A 1104 -27.59 -12.80 13.96
N ARG A 1105 -26.80 -13.16 12.96
CA ARG A 1105 -27.27 -13.97 11.82
C ARG A 1105 -27.60 -15.40 12.23
N ARG A 1106 -26.85 -16.01 13.16
CA ARG A 1106 -27.16 -17.32 13.75
C ARG A 1106 -28.37 -17.28 14.68
N ALA A 1107 -28.56 -16.20 15.44
CA ALA A 1107 -29.72 -15.97 16.28
C ALA A 1107 -31.00 -15.77 15.44
N ARG A 1108 -30.88 -15.11 14.28
CA ARG A 1108 -31.98 -14.94 13.31
C ARG A 1108 -32.25 -16.20 12.46
N GLN A 1109 -31.28 -17.10 12.32
CA GLN A 1109 -31.43 -18.40 11.64
C GLN A 1109 -31.71 -19.53 12.65
N GLY A 1110 -32.74 -19.36 13.47
CA GLY A 1110 -33.30 -20.43 14.29
C GLY A 1110 -34.07 -21.47 13.46
N VAL A 1111 -33.39 -22.18 12.56
CA VAL A 1111 -33.93 -23.43 12.00
C VAL A 1111 -33.06 -24.57 12.52
N LYS A 1112 -33.57 -25.28 13.54
CA LYS A 1112 -32.98 -26.53 14.04
C LYS A 1112 -32.74 -27.47 12.87
N ARG A 1113 -31.47 -27.73 12.53
CA ARG A 1113 -31.13 -28.89 11.71
C ARG A 1113 -31.61 -30.15 12.46
N PRO A 1114 -32.28 -31.09 11.79
CA PRO A 1114 -32.64 -32.35 12.41
C PRO A 1114 -31.37 -33.07 12.87
N GLU A 1115 -31.37 -33.65 14.06
CA GLU A 1115 -30.27 -34.51 14.49
C GLU A 1115 -30.06 -35.66 13.49
N PRO A 1116 -28.80 -36.07 13.23
CA PRO A 1116 -28.53 -37.24 12.40
C PRO A 1116 -29.18 -38.47 13.01
N GLY A 1117 -29.95 -39.20 12.21
CA GLY A 1117 -30.65 -40.40 12.65
C GLY A 1117 -29.70 -41.49 13.17
N PRO A 1118 -30.19 -42.44 13.99
CA PRO A 1118 -29.37 -43.44 14.70
C PRO A 1118 -28.43 -44.27 13.82
N ARG A 1119 -28.71 -44.38 12.52
CA ARG A 1119 -27.88 -45.14 11.57
C ARG A 1119 -26.52 -44.48 11.29
N ASP A 1120 -26.37 -43.17 11.44
CA ASP A 1120 -25.11 -42.45 11.16
C ASP A 1120 -24.09 -42.51 12.31
N ARG A 1121 -24.51 -42.91 13.52
CA ARG A 1121 -23.65 -43.04 14.70
C ARG A 1121 -22.89 -44.37 14.77
N SER A 1122 -23.16 -45.31 13.87
CA SER A 1122 -22.68 -46.72 13.96
C SER A 1122 -21.51 -47.08 13.03
N ARG A 1123 -20.94 -46.13 12.27
CA ARG A 1123 -19.83 -46.44 11.33
C ARG A 1123 -18.45 -46.04 11.89
N PRO A 1124 -17.43 -46.92 11.82
CA PRO A 1124 -16.08 -46.63 12.29
C PRO A 1124 -15.43 -45.45 11.55
N ILE A 1125 -14.62 -44.69 12.30
CA ILE A 1125 -14.03 -43.39 11.91
C ILE A 1125 -13.13 -43.48 10.66
N ASP A 1126 -12.45 -44.60 10.43
CA ASP A 1126 -11.48 -44.73 9.33
C ASP A 1126 -12.09 -44.82 7.92
N ARG A 1127 -13.42 -45.01 7.79
CA ARG A 1127 -14.11 -44.95 6.48
C ARG A 1127 -14.63 -43.54 6.13
N ARG A 1128 -14.29 -42.51 6.91
CA ARG A 1128 -14.70 -41.11 6.64
C ARG A 1128 -13.72 -40.31 5.77
N ARG A 1129 -12.53 -40.83 5.44
CA ARG A 1129 -11.47 -40.05 4.76
C ARG A 1129 -11.28 -40.27 3.25
N ASP A 1130 -12.06 -41.14 2.61
CA ASP A 1130 -11.75 -41.58 1.22
C ASP A 1130 -12.88 -41.36 0.20
N ARG A 1131 -13.41 -40.13 0.11
CA ARG A 1131 -14.21 -39.71 -1.05
C ARG A 1131 -13.81 -38.33 -1.53
N GLY A 1132 -12.94 -38.32 -2.53
CA GLY A 1132 -12.78 -37.20 -3.46
C GLY A 1132 -14.11 -36.81 -4.11
N THR A 1133 -14.12 -35.58 -4.61
CA THR A 1133 -15.20 -34.86 -5.27
C THR A 1133 -15.93 -35.66 -6.36
N LYS A 1134 -16.98 -36.38 -5.98
CA LYS A 1134 -18.12 -36.70 -6.86
C LYS A 1134 -19.39 -36.27 -6.16
N LEU A 1135 -19.86 -35.07 -6.50
CA LEU A 1135 -21.22 -34.64 -6.17
C LEU A 1135 -22.20 -35.65 -6.79
N PRO A 1136 -23.27 -36.07 -6.08
CA PRO A 1136 -24.36 -36.80 -6.72
C PRO A 1136 -25.04 -35.89 -7.75
N PRO A 1137 -25.56 -36.44 -8.86
CA PRO A 1137 -26.32 -35.66 -9.82
C PRO A 1137 -27.54 -35.03 -9.13
N LYS A 1138 -27.79 -33.75 -9.43
CA LYS A 1138 -28.99 -33.04 -8.96
C LYS A 1138 -30.24 -33.83 -9.37
N PRO A 1139 -31.27 -33.95 -8.51
CA PRO A 1139 -32.54 -34.52 -8.92
C PRO A 1139 -33.15 -33.64 -10.01
N VAL A 1140 -33.64 -34.28 -11.07
CA VAL A 1140 -34.38 -33.66 -12.18
C VAL A 1140 -35.64 -32.99 -11.60
N PRO A 1141 -35.97 -31.74 -11.97
CA PRO A 1141 -37.20 -31.10 -11.53
C PRO A 1141 -38.42 -31.87 -12.02
N ASP A 1142 -39.44 -31.98 -11.17
CA ASP A 1142 -40.71 -32.62 -11.47
C ASP A 1142 -41.37 -31.93 -12.67
N ALA A 1143 -41.67 -32.72 -13.71
CA ALA A 1143 -42.27 -32.28 -14.96
C ALA A 1143 -43.65 -31.63 -14.79
N ASN A 1144 -44.27 -31.72 -13.60
CA ASN A 1144 -45.54 -31.06 -13.30
C ASN A 1144 -45.41 -29.59 -12.88
N GLU A 1145 -44.21 -29.09 -12.55
CA GLU A 1145 -44.04 -27.70 -12.12
C GLU A 1145 -43.83 -26.74 -13.31
N GLN A 1146 -43.33 -27.23 -14.44
CA GLN A 1146 -43.21 -26.44 -15.68
C GLN A 1146 -44.53 -26.23 -16.44
N ARG A 1147 -45.54 -27.08 -16.23
CA ARG A 1147 -46.86 -26.92 -16.85
C ARG A 1147 -47.76 -25.85 -16.21
N ARG A 1148 -47.38 -25.30 -15.05
CA ARG A 1148 -48.16 -24.25 -14.37
C ARG A 1148 -47.72 -22.82 -14.67
N ARG A 1149 -46.63 -22.62 -15.41
CA ARG A 1149 -46.06 -21.27 -15.67
C ARG A 1149 -46.13 -20.81 -17.13
N ALA A 1150 -46.75 -21.57 -18.03
CA ALA A 1150 -46.93 -21.14 -19.41
C ALA A 1150 -48.37 -21.36 -19.84
N ASN A 1151 -49.14 -20.27 -19.87
CA ASN A 1151 -50.33 -20.16 -20.70
C ASN A 1151 -50.60 -18.67 -20.95
N PRO A 1152 -50.85 -18.23 -22.19
CA PRO A 1152 -50.44 -18.81 -23.48
C PRO A 1152 -49.06 -18.31 -23.91
#